data_AF-A0A3Q0JIM1-F1
#
_entry.id   AF-A0A3Q0JIM1-F1
#
_cell.length_a   1.000
_cell.length_b   1.000
_cell.length_c   1.000
_cell.angle_alpha   90.00
_cell.angle_beta   90.00
_cell.angle_gamma   90.00
#
_symmetry.space_group_name_H-M   'P 1'
#
loop_
_entity.id
_entity.type
_entity.pdbx_description
1 polymer ?
#
loop_
_entity_poly.entity_id
_entity_poly.type
_entity_poly.pdbx_seq_one_letter_code
_entity_poly.pdbx_strand_id
1 'polypeptide(L)'
;MVLFLSMKHLSIVKLESKLKQQNKTFAGGSNEQIEDFTNSTNPTRNYYQYMYSSVDVIKTYLFGTSFWVTLTCVFAIYKSQPYMFSLGYLTSVFLLLWLGNEFYLKSPKQILKYMNALIFYTLFVILVKIVLLVSHSEKINLRQLCYYFEFFVPITIQKESRYDLECQIDANNIDLFWDAICFSIFLFQKRIFRSYYFLHVVTKTKYMVLEASRGQKKIAEIEQENYKIYQAKNMKNYLRVRRRVKEMDSNLQLQGRAPRYHHEALRSGDYYMFSHIDKFINSNKTPKSNKISPKGQETSPKGQETSPKDQETSPKDQETSPKDQETSPKDQETSPKDQETSPKDQETSPKDQETSPKDQETSPKDQETSPKDQETSPKDQETSPKDQETSPKDQETSAEGETKEYRTRSAKYWHYTVSLFEKLTIALIKWFDDKSKSYYSTRETINKEKQEYYRKTVEINEDNTNETKPEENFIEITFVENNNIFRTEKMAKPSLKQEKVMSKETNLLLQLYFSVYHSIISNTTIIMYAVIIVHQATTASLLNLPISLFLFLWGSLSVPRPSVSFWIFLITYVEIMIVIKFVFSFETIKWNIFETDDVFFPPKFVGVSKSERISFMDICLLLVLFHHRHVLKSWGLWAQASFPESTKSTEKLIVTESMSAIKNVWLCLKKYMQPITEFLVSVFKEKRETINKDVYLYMFICDFFIFAILFAKFDSFVPPDEATDVSEYFQIKQSRKFTLTYVLFLISQFFLILADRVLYLRKFLKGKIVFDMVQIIGFHVLIFFVHPIYTNRYFKESLFPQLTFIIKSTYFAISSYIIRFGYPKKMVGNILQKDNVGLLHKYIYQLYMLIPFLHEMRTIMDWIWTDTSLTLGEWFRHEDIYTKLYLIRCDAQADDASPYPKGVKYPLSRKYLFGFLILSLIILCIWFPILLFTDYGFESGAQPDLPVEFKLTVRLEAYPPMYIQIVHKTQLVPYVIHFWISDEAYGLLLHQYTSSTEARRLLKAFNHKLVFAAPFDPQSSWQISPEQATNLEKQLKCTNNSTDPPNCQVKMTVTVDMQKEKDTVTATHSVQLLNETKTALSKALFENTGNNTITIKNVFPKFVKSSSEHVFLSQLMSFDSKVSNQHFFDVNMTLKFSPDGKSLKNATTAWTTIHSDYSNMSQKTVIEILLFQF
;
A
#
# COMPACT_ATOMS: atom_id res chain seq x y z
N MET A 1 -9.02 -44.71 33.09
CA MET A 1 -8.43 -44.78 31.73
C MET A 1 -7.06 -45.47 31.68
N VAL A 2 -6.00 -44.92 32.30
CA VAL A 2 -4.60 -45.43 32.16
C VAL A 2 -4.47 -46.95 32.41
N LEU A 3 -5.07 -47.48 33.48
CA LEU A 3 -5.01 -48.91 33.80
C LEU A 3 -5.67 -49.82 32.73
N PHE A 4 -6.71 -49.35 32.04
CA PHE A 4 -7.29 -50.08 30.91
C PHE A 4 -6.33 -50.13 29.72
N LEU A 5 -5.63 -49.02 29.44
CA LEU A 5 -4.62 -48.96 28.36
C LEU A 5 -3.41 -49.85 28.68
N SER A 6 -2.92 -49.87 29.92
CA SER A 6 -1.81 -50.76 30.31
C SER A 6 -2.21 -52.24 30.25
N MET A 7 -3.44 -52.59 30.66
CA MET A 7 -3.96 -53.97 30.51
C MET A 7 -4.12 -54.39 29.04
N LYS A 8 -4.58 -53.49 28.15
CA LYS A 8 -4.61 -53.75 26.71
C LYS A 8 -3.20 -53.90 26.12
N HIS A 9 -2.25 -53.06 26.52
CA HIS A 9 -0.84 -53.16 26.09
C HIS A 9 -0.19 -54.47 26.56
N LEU A 10 -0.39 -54.87 27.82
CA LEU A 10 0.08 -56.14 28.37
C LEU A 10 -0.49 -57.34 27.62
N SER A 11 -1.75 -57.26 27.16
CA SER A 11 -2.36 -58.29 26.31
C SER A 11 -1.66 -58.40 24.95
N ILE A 12 -1.33 -57.28 24.30
CA ILE A 12 -0.60 -57.24 23.02
C ILE A 12 0.81 -57.85 23.20
N VAL A 13 1.55 -57.44 24.24
CA VAL A 13 2.90 -57.98 24.52
C VAL A 13 2.86 -59.49 24.79
N LYS A 14 1.84 -59.99 25.52
CA LYS A 14 1.62 -61.43 25.73
C LYS A 14 1.21 -62.18 24.47
N LEU A 15 0.56 -61.52 23.50
CA LEU A 15 0.22 -62.10 22.20
C LEU A 15 1.47 -62.22 21.31
N GLU A 16 2.27 -61.14 21.23
CA GLU A 16 3.52 -61.10 20.47
C GLU A 16 4.53 -62.13 21.00
N SER A 17 4.70 -62.26 22.32
CA SER A 17 5.61 -63.25 22.90
C SER A 17 5.19 -64.69 22.56
N LYS A 18 3.89 -64.99 22.60
CA LYS A 18 3.34 -66.32 22.21
C LYS A 18 3.53 -66.62 20.73
N LEU A 19 3.28 -65.64 19.85
CA LEU A 19 3.45 -65.81 18.40
C LEU A 19 4.93 -65.98 18.02
N LYS A 20 5.83 -65.22 18.66
CA LYS A 20 7.28 -65.39 18.51
C LYS A 20 7.75 -66.77 18.97
N GLN A 21 7.24 -67.29 20.10
CA GLN A 21 7.51 -68.67 20.54
C GLN A 21 7.00 -69.75 19.56
N GLN A 22 6.02 -69.42 18.71
CA GLN A 22 5.48 -70.34 17.68
C GLN A 22 6.12 -70.13 16.30
N ASN A 23 7.16 -69.29 16.15
CA ASN A 23 7.73 -68.87 14.86
C ASN A 23 6.68 -68.33 13.86
N LYS A 24 5.55 -67.79 14.35
CA LYS A 24 4.49 -67.21 13.51
C LYS A 24 4.60 -65.69 13.52
N THR A 25 4.65 -65.10 12.33
CA THR A 25 4.60 -63.64 12.18
C THR A 25 3.21 -63.12 12.57
N PHE A 26 3.17 -62.08 13.39
CA PHE A 26 1.94 -61.35 13.66
C PHE A 26 1.46 -60.64 12.39
N ALA A 27 0.15 -60.63 12.12
CA ALA A 27 -0.40 -60.08 10.88
C ALA A 27 -0.14 -58.56 10.70
N GLY A 28 0.09 -57.83 11.81
CA GLY A 28 0.54 -56.43 11.79
C GLY A 28 2.05 -56.22 11.63
N GLY A 29 2.83 -57.29 11.42
CA GLY A 29 4.30 -57.27 11.39
C GLY A 29 4.96 -57.42 12.76
N SER A 30 6.29 -57.42 12.79
CA SER A 30 7.06 -57.40 14.04
C SER A 30 7.18 -55.98 14.59
N ASN A 31 6.88 -55.80 15.88
CA ASN A 31 7.12 -54.55 16.63
C ASN A 31 8.52 -54.49 17.29
N GLU A 32 9.44 -55.37 16.88
CA GLU A 32 10.78 -55.43 17.46
C GLU A 32 11.60 -54.15 17.28
N GLN A 33 12.51 -53.96 18.23
CA GLN A 33 13.29 -52.76 18.37
C GLN A 33 14.57 -52.83 17.52
N ILE A 34 14.65 -52.03 16.46
CA ILE A 34 15.90 -51.88 15.70
C ILE A 34 16.91 -51.12 16.57
N GLU A 35 18.06 -51.74 16.83
CA GLU A 35 19.16 -51.17 17.62
C GLU A 35 20.46 -51.02 16.81
N ASP A 36 20.74 -51.95 15.89
CA ASP A 36 21.83 -51.85 14.91
C ASP A 36 21.32 -52.05 13.48
N PHE A 37 21.61 -51.06 12.63
CA PHE A 37 21.15 -50.99 11.24
C PHE A 37 22.14 -51.65 10.26
N THR A 38 23.25 -52.22 10.75
CA THR A 38 24.31 -52.84 9.94
C THR A 38 23.94 -54.24 9.47
N ASN A 39 23.20 -55.00 10.28
CA ASN A 39 23.02 -56.44 10.08
C ASN A 39 21.69 -56.80 9.37
N SER A 40 20.61 -56.07 9.65
CA SER A 40 19.28 -56.34 9.08
C SER A 40 19.15 -55.94 7.60
N THR A 41 18.70 -56.87 6.75
CA THR A 41 18.18 -56.54 5.41
C THR A 41 16.86 -55.79 5.55
N ASN A 42 16.69 -54.66 4.84
CA ASN A 42 15.49 -53.84 4.96
C ASN A 42 14.29 -54.52 4.27
N PRO A 43 13.22 -54.91 4.99
CA PRO A 43 12.05 -55.57 4.39
C PRO A 43 11.12 -54.58 3.67
N THR A 44 11.33 -53.26 3.79
CA THR A 44 10.51 -52.24 3.15
C THR A 44 11.11 -51.78 1.83
N ARG A 45 10.31 -51.82 0.75
CA ARG A 45 10.74 -51.34 -0.58
C ARG A 45 11.11 -49.86 -0.54
N ASN A 46 12.11 -49.46 -1.32
CA ASN A 46 12.43 -48.05 -1.53
C ASN A 46 11.24 -47.32 -2.18
N TYR A 47 10.69 -46.37 -1.45
CA TYR A 47 9.55 -45.52 -1.85
C TYR A 47 9.99 -44.11 -2.29
N TYR A 48 11.27 -43.75 -2.08
CA TYR A 48 11.86 -42.49 -2.52
C TYR A 48 12.34 -42.52 -3.96
N GLN A 49 12.84 -43.68 -4.44
CA GLN A 49 13.36 -43.84 -5.79
C GLN A 49 12.25 -44.08 -6.83
N TYR A 50 11.14 -44.67 -6.41
CA TYR A 50 9.97 -44.93 -7.26
C TYR A 50 8.70 -44.68 -6.44
N MET A 51 7.98 -43.59 -6.72
CA MET A 51 6.62 -43.38 -6.24
C MET A 51 5.66 -44.02 -7.24
N TYR A 52 4.74 -44.89 -6.80
CA TYR A 52 3.64 -45.39 -7.65
C TYR A 52 2.25 -45.13 -7.07
N SER A 53 2.17 -44.55 -5.86
CA SER A 53 0.93 -44.27 -5.16
C SER A 53 1.01 -42.95 -4.43
N SER A 54 -0.13 -42.26 -4.30
CA SER A 54 -0.31 -41.13 -3.38
C SER A 54 0.12 -41.47 -1.94
N VAL A 55 0.02 -42.74 -1.54
CA VAL A 55 0.50 -43.22 -0.23
C VAL A 55 2.03 -43.12 -0.12
N ASP A 56 2.79 -43.30 -1.20
CA ASP A 56 4.26 -43.14 -1.19
C ASP A 56 4.69 -41.68 -1.18
N VAL A 57 3.87 -40.78 -1.76
CA VAL A 57 4.00 -39.33 -1.59
C VAL A 57 3.77 -38.93 -0.13
N ILE A 58 2.73 -39.48 0.51
CA ILE A 58 2.43 -39.25 1.93
C ILE A 58 3.55 -39.80 2.83
N LYS A 59 4.05 -41.03 2.61
CA LYS A 59 5.23 -41.58 3.32
C LYS A 59 6.44 -40.68 3.17
N THR A 60 6.71 -40.21 1.95
CA THR A 60 7.83 -39.31 1.63
C THR A 60 7.76 -38.00 2.40
N TYR A 61 6.59 -37.38 2.46
CA TYR A 61 6.40 -36.19 3.28
C TYR A 61 6.55 -36.53 4.77
N LEU A 62 5.74 -37.47 5.28
CA LEU A 62 5.67 -37.85 6.70
C LEU A 62 7.05 -38.19 7.26
N PHE A 63 7.77 -39.16 6.69
CA PHE A 63 9.07 -39.56 7.22
C PHE A 63 10.18 -38.53 6.94
N GLY A 64 10.14 -37.86 5.78
CA GLY A 64 11.17 -36.89 5.37
C GLY A 64 11.14 -35.56 6.13
N THR A 65 9.94 -35.03 6.43
CA THR A 65 9.76 -33.72 7.10
C THR A 65 9.50 -33.83 8.59
N SER A 66 9.14 -35.01 9.12
CA SER A 66 8.80 -35.26 10.54
C SER A 66 9.62 -34.45 11.54
N PHE A 67 10.95 -34.58 11.52
CA PHE A 67 11.88 -33.87 12.41
C PHE A 67 11.72 -32.34 12.37
N TRP A 68 11.64 -31.75 11.18
CA TRP A 68 11.47 -30.31 11.02
C TRP A 68 10.09 -29.84 11.50
N VAL A 69 9.05 -30.67 11.30
CA VAL A 69 7.71 -30.42 11.87
C VAL A 69 7.73 -30.50 13.40
N THR A 70 8.40 -31.49 13.99
CA THR A 70 8.45 -31.61 15.46
C THR A 70 9.22 -30.46 16.11
N LEU A 71 10.34 -30.00 15.54
CA LEU A 71 11.03 -28.79 15.99
C LEU A 71 10.14 -27.54 15.88
N THR A 72 9.39 -27.41 14.79
CA THR A 72 8.43 -26.31 14.59
C THR A 72 7.32 -26.32 15.65
N CYS A 73 6.71 -27.48 15.91
CA CYS A 73 5.67 -27.60 16.92
C CYS A 73 6.18 -27.30 18.34
N VAL A 74 7.35 -27.83 18.72
CA VAL A 74 7.97 -27.57 20.03
C VAL A 74 8.24 -26.08 20.21
N PHE A 75 8.77 -25.39 19.21
CA PHE A 75 8.99 -23.94 19.27
C PHE A 75 7.69 -23.13 19.31
N ALA A 76 6.69 -23.49 18.50
CA ALA A 76 5.38 -22.83 18.48
C ALA A 76 4.61 -22.96 19.80
N ILE A 77 4.79 -24.08 20.52
CA ILE A 77 4.30 -24.27 21.88
C ILE A 77 5.05 -23.34 22.85
N TYR A 78 6.36 -23.54 23.01
CA TYR A 78 7.10 -22.89 24.11
C TYR A 78 7.44 -21.41 23.91
N LYS A 79 7.28 -20.84 22.71
CA LYS A 79 7.33 -19.37 22.54
C LYS A 79 6.22 -18.64 23.32
N SER A 80 5.11 -19.34 23.59
CA SER A 80 3.85 -18.73 24.03
C SER A 80 3.78 -18.63 25.55
N GLN A 81 4.51 -19.49 26.26
CA GLN A 81 4.61 -19.51 27.72
C GLN A 81 6.07 -19.27 28.17
N PRO A 82 6.45 -18.04 28.55
CA PRO A 82 7.79 -17.70 29.01
C PRO A 82 7.96 -18.08 30.49
N TYR A 83 8.72 -19.14 30.76
CA TYR A 83 9.21 -19.53 32.09
C TYR A 83 10.62 -20.13 31.94
N MET A 84 11.37 -20.30 33.03
CA MET A 84 12.80 -20.65 32.94
C MET A 84 13.05 -21.94 32.13
N PHE A 85 12.23 -22.97 32.31
CA PHE A 85 12.42 -24.25 31.60
C PHE A 85 12.06 -24.19 30.10
N SER A 86 11.24 -23.24 29.63
CA SER A 86 11.00 -23.07 28.18
C SER A 86 12.22 -22.51 27.43
N LEU A 87 13.17 -21.86 28.13
CA LEU A 87 14.50 -21.55 27.56
C LEU A 87 15.31 -22.81 27.23
N GLY A 88 15.18 -23.86 28.04
CA GLY A 88 15.82 -25.17 27.78
C GLY A 88 15.25 -25.88 26.55
N TYR A 89 13.95 -25.74 26.31
CA TYR A 89 13.33 -26.20 25.05
C TYR A 89 13.77 -25.37 23.86
N LEU A 90 13.81 -24.04 23.99
CA LEU A 90 14.23 -23.10 22.93
C LEU A 90 15.67 -23.39 22.47
N THR A 91 16.61 -23.46 23.41
CA THR A 91 18.02 -23.80 23.13
C THR A 91 18.18 -25.20 22.55
N SER A 92 17.41 -26.18 23.02
CA SER A 92 17.40 -27.53 22.45
C SER A 92 16.93 -27.55 20.99
N VAL A 93 15.89 -26.77 20.65
CA VAL A 93 15.43 -26.64 19.26
C VAL A 93 16.51 -25.99 18.39
N PHE A 94 17.14 -24.90 18.83
CA PHE A 94 18.19 -24.23 18.05
C PHE A 94 19.38 -25.15 17.78
N LEU A 95 19.87 -25.90 18.78
CA LEU A 95 20.93 -26.91 18.60
C LEU A 95 20.56 -27.98 17.57
N LEU A 96 19.29 -28.40 17.53
CA LEU A 96 18.79 -29.39 16.57
C LEU A 96 18.58 -28.81 15.16
N LEU A 97 18.19 -27.53 15.03
CA LEU A 97 18.14 -26.82 13.75
C LEU A 97 19.54 -26.60 13.15
N TRP A 98 20.54 -26.29 14.00
CA TRP A 98 21.94 -26.20 13.59
C TRP A 98 22.49 -27.53 13.08
N LEU A 99 22.18 -28.64 13.75
CA LEU A 99 22.49 -29.99 13.26
C LEU A 99 21.72 -30.30 11.95
N GLY A 100 20.41 -30.02 11.90
CA GLY A 100 19.58 -30.24 10.71
C GLY A 100 19.73 -31.65 10.14
N ASN A 101 19.92 -31.78 8.83
CA ASN A 101 20.06 -33.08 8.16
C ASN A 101 21.36 -33.84 8.54
N GLU A 102 22.38 -33.20 9.13
CA GLU A 102 23.56 -33.93 9.65
C GLU A 102 23.19 -34.78 10.88
N PHE A 103 22.08 -34.47 11.56
CA PHE A 103 21.50 -35.34 12.58
C PHE A 103 21.13 -36.73 12.03
N TYR A 104 20.67 -36.82 10.77
CA TYR A 104 20.34 -38.10 10.11
C TYR A 104 21.59 -38.91 9.70
N LEU A 105 22.77 -38.29 9.67
CA LEU A 105 24.04 -38.95 9.32
C LEU A 105 24.77 -39.51 10.54
N LYS A 106 24.39 -39.08 11.76
CA LYS A 106 24.90 -39.63 13.02
C LYS A 106 24.46 -41.10 13.19
N SER A 107 25.21 -41.86 14.00
CA SER A 107 24.83 -43.26 14.23
C SER A 107 23.47 -43.37 14.92
N PRO A 108 22.64 -44.39 14.63
CA PRO A 108 21.30 -44.51 15.22
C PRO A 108 21.29 -44.52 16.75
N LYS A 109 22.34 -45.09 17.37
CA LYS A 109 22.56 -45.07 18.82
C LYS A 109 22.80 -43.64 19.35
N GLN A 110 23.47 -42.76 18.61
CA GLN A 110 23.59 -41.33 18.94
C GLN A 110 22.25 -40.60 18.77
N ILE A 111 21.53 -40.82 17.65
CA ILE A 111 20.19 -40.23 17.40
C ILE A 111 19.24 -40.53 18.56
N LEU A 112 19.17 -41.79 18.99
CA LEU A 112 18.35 -42.22 20.12
C LEU A 112 18.84 -41.66 21.47
N LYS A 113 20.14 -41.44 21.67
CA LYS A 113 20.68 -40.78 22.88
C LYS A 113 20.17 -39.34 23.00
N TYR A 114 20.20 -38.56 21.93
CA TYR A 114 19.63 -37.19 21.94
C TYR A 114 18.12 -37.20 22.20
N MET A 115 17.36 -38.07 21.53
CA MET A 115 15.91 -38.16 21.72
C MET A 115 15.53 -38.62 23.14
N ASN A 116 16.28 -39.55 23.73
CA ASN A 116 16.08 -39.95 25.13
C ASN A 116 16.36 -38.80 26.11
N ALA A 117 17.38 -37.96 25.85
CA ALA A 117 17.68 -36.80 26.68
C ALA A 117 16.56 -35.74 26.64
N LEU A 118 15.96 -35.48 25.47
CA LEU A 118 14.81 -34.59 25.32
C LEU A 118 13.57 -35.11 26.06
N ILE A 119 13.27 -36.40 25.92
CA ILE A 119 12.15 -37.06 26.61
C ILE A 119 12.34 -37.03 28.13
N PHE A 120 13.58 -37.25 28.61
CA PHE A 120 13.93 -37.12 30.02
C PHE A 120 13.76 -35.68 30.51
N TYR A 121 14.20 -34.68 29.74
CA TYR A 121 14.00 -33.26 30.06
C TYR A 121 12.51 -32.91 30.19
N THR A 122 11.66 -33.35 29.27
CA THR A 122 10.21 -33.14 29.37
C THR A 122 9.59 -33.78 30.60
N LEU A 123 9.98 -35.01 30.94
CA LEU A 123 9.52 -35.68 32.16
C LEU A 123 10.00 -34.96 33.44
N PHE A 124 11.23 -34.43 33.43
CA PHE A 124 11.76 -33.61 34.52
C PHE A 124 10.97 -32.30 34.69
N VAL A 125 10.70 -31.56 33.61
CA VAL A 125 9.90 -30.32 33.66
C VAL A 125 8.47 -30.59 34.15
N ILE A 126 7.83 -31.67 33.67
CA ILE A 126 6.51 -32.13 34.15
C ILE A 126 6.54 -32.40 35.66
N LEU A 127 7.54 -33.14 36.14
CA LEU A 127 7.68 -33.49 37.56
C LEU A 127 7.90 -32.24 38.42
N VAL A 128 8.80 -31.34 38.02
CA VAL A 128 9.07 -30.10 38.76
C VAL A 128 7.86 -29.17 38.79
N LYS A 129 7.11 -29.05 37.69
CA LYS A 129 5.83 -28.30 37.68
C LYS A 129 4.83 -28.89 38.67
N ILE A 130 4.67 -30.22 38.71
CA ILE A 130 3.75 -30.89 39.64
C ILE A 130 4.17 -30.64 41.10
N VAL A 131 5.47 -30.73 41.42
CA VAL A 131 5.97 -30.41 42.76
C VAL A 131 5.65 -28.96 43.15
N LEU A 132 5.94 -27.99 42.27
CA LEU A 132 5.69 -26.57 42.54
C LEU A 132 4.19 -26.24 42.67
N LEU A 133 3.33 -26.87 41.86
CA LEU A 133 1.87 -26.76 41.97
C LEU A 133 1.34 -27.30 43.31
N VAL A 134 1.88 -28.42 43.79
CA VAL A 134 1.55 -28.96 45.12
C VAL A 134 2.07 -28.03 46.23
N SER A 135 3.29 -27.52 46.13
CA SER A 135 3.86 -26.59 47.11
C SER A 135 3.13 -25.24 47.22
N HIS A 136 2.33 -24.85 46.22
CA HIS A 136 1.50 -23.65 46.30
C HIS A 136 0.13 -23.90 46.95
N SER A 137 -0.36 -25.15 47.00
CA SER A 137 -1.70 -25.43 47.57
C SER A 137 -1.73 -25.27 49.10
N GLU A 138 -0.58 -25.36 49.75
CA GLU A 138 -0.37 -24.89 51.12
C GLU A 138 -0.24 -23.36 51.11
N LYS A 139 -1.17 -22.64 51.78
CA LYS A 139 -1.26 -21.17 51.79
C LYS A 139 -0.10 -20.49 52.55
N ILE A 140 1.10 -20.51 51.96
CA ILE A 140 2.31 -19.89 52.51
C ILE A 140 2.31 -18.39 52.18
N ASN A 141 2.01 -17.56 53.18
CA ASN A 141 1.93 -16.09 53.08
C ASN A 141 3.31 -15.42 52.91
N LEU A 142 3.94 -15.55 51.72
CA LEU A 142 5.13 -14.80 51.34
C LEU A 142 4.95 -14.07 50.00
N ARG A 143 4.65 -12.77 50.09
CA ARG A 143 4.57 -11.82 48.93
C ARG A 143 5.86 -11.80 48.08
N GLN A 144 6.99 -12.20 48.66
CA GLN A 144 8.28 -12.35 47.96
C GLN A 144 8.41 -13.66 47.16
N LEU A 145 7.72 -14.74 47.53
CA LEU A 145 7.81 -16.02 46.82
C LEU A 145 7.01 -16.03 45.51
N CYS A 146 5.99 -15.17 45.34
CA CYS A 146 5.18 -15.16 44.12
C CYS A 146 6.01 -14.88 42.86
N TYR A 147 6.91 -13.88 42.88
CA TYR A 147 7.85 -13.62 41.79
C TYR A 147 8.81 -14.79 41.52
N TYR A 148 9.11 -15.60 42.54
CA TYR A 148 9.92 -16.81 42.38
C TYR A 148 9.11 -17.93 41.72
N PHE A 149 7.85 -18.15 42.13
CA PHE A 149 6.96 -19.11 41.47
C PHE A 149 6.72 -18.76 39.99
N GLU A 150 6.45 -17.49 39.66
CA GLU A 150 6.23 -17.01 38.28
C GLU A 150 7.40 -17.36 37.34
N PHE A 151 8.64 -17.29 37.85
CA PHE A 151 9.85 -17.60 37.07
C PHE A 151 9.97 -19.08 36.67
N PHE A 152 9.40 -20.00 37.46
CA PHE A 152 9.45 -21.46 37.19
C PHE A 152 8.14 -22.03 36.64
N VAL A 153 7.00 -21.40 36.95
CA VAL A 153 5.65 -21.80 36.52
C VAL A 153 4.90 -20.56 36.04
N PRO A 154 4.36 -20.54 34.81
CA PRO A 154 3.52 -19.44 34.35
C PRO A 154 2.26 -19.36 35.21
N ILE A 155 2.08 -18.24 35.90
CA ILE A 155 0.91 -17.91 36.73
C ILE A 155 0.39 -16.55 36.27
N THR A 156 -0.91 -16.45 36.01
CA THR A 156 -1.56 -15.20 35.60
C THR A 156 -1.92 -14.38 36.85
N ILE A 157 -1.36 -13.18 37.01
CA ILE A 157 -1.72 -12.26 38.09
C ILE A 157 -2.89 -11.38 37.65
N GLN A 158 -4.05 -11.47 38.33
CA GLN A 158 -5.13 -10.51 38.15
C GLN A 158 -4.76 -9.16 38.79
N LYS A 159 -4.93 -8.07 38.03
CA LYS A 159 -4.74 -6.69 38.53
C LYS A 159 -6.06 -6.16 39.08
N GLU A 160 -6.29 -6.34 40.38
CA GLU A 160 -7.53 -5.87 41.02
C GLU A 160 -7.44 -4.41 41.51
N SER A 161 -6.22 -3.87 41.75
CA SER A 161 -6.03 -2.44 42.03
C SER A 161 -4.67 -1.90 41.56
N ARG A 162 -4.48 -0.58 41.68
CA ARG A 162 -3.21 0.11 41.35
C ARG A 162 -2.10 -0.09 42.40
N TYR A 163 -2.43 -0.60 43.60
CA TYR A 163 -1.48 -0.68 44.72
C TYR A 163 -1.36 -2.06 45.39
N ASP A 164 -2.36 -2.93 45.28
CA ASP A 164 -2.29 -4.30 45.76
C ASP A 164 -2.28 -5.34 44.63
N LEU A 165 -1.17 -6.09 44.57
CA LEU A 165 -1.11 -7.40 43.94
C LEU A 165 -1.46 -8.45 44.99
N GLU A 166 -2.53 -9.20 44.73
CA GLU A 166 -2.69 -10.58 45.20
C GLU A 166 -2.25 -11.54 44.10
N CYS A 167 -1.67 -12.69 44.48
CA CYS A 167 -1.30 -13.75 43.54
C CYS A 167 -2.32 -14.88 43.59
N GLN A 168 -3.45 -14.69 42.91
CA GLN A 168 -4.46 -15.73 42.70
C GLN A 168 -4.13 -16.54 41.44
N ILE A 169 -4.37 -17.85 41.43
CA ILE A 169 -4.11 -18.72 40.28
C ILE A 169 -5.42 -19.02 39.53
N ASP A 170 -5.50 -18.60 38.26
CA ASP A 170 -6.54 -19.04 37.33
C ASP A 170 -6.44 -20.55 37.07
N ALA A 171 -7.31 -21.34 37.72
CA ALA A 171 -7.33 -22.79 37.63
C ALA A 171 -7.59 -23.35 36.20
N ASN A 172 -8.07 -22.51 35.28
CA ASN A 172 -8.26 -22.85 33.87
C ASN A 172 -6.95 -22.80 33.05
N ASN A 173 -5.89 -22.14 33.55
CA ASN A 173 -4.62 -21.92 32.84
C ASN A 173 -3.52 -22.94 33.22
N ILE A 174 -3.87 -24.16 33.66
CA ILE A 174 -2.89 -25.17 34.08
C ILE A 174 -2.13 -25.75 32.86
N ASP A 175 -0.97 -25.15 32.58
CA ASP A 175 -0.14 -25.33 31.36
C ASP A 175 0.46 -26.73 31.10
N LEU A 176 0.10 -27.74 31.89
CA LEU A 176 0.63 -29.11 31.77
C LEU A 176 0.17 -29.80 30.46
N PHE A 177 -0.93 -29.34 29.87
CA PHE A 177 -1.45 -29.82 28.58
C PHE A 177 -0.42 -29.68 27.45
N TRP A 178 0.29 -28.56 27.39
CA TRP A 178 1.29 -28.29 26.35
C TRP A 178 2.54 -29.16 26.49
N ASP A 179 2.99 -29.45 27.72
CA ASP A 179 4.06 -30.41 27.98
C ASP A 179 3.65 -31.85 27.59
N ALA A 180 2.39 -32.23 27.82
CA ALA A 180 1.86 -33.54 27.42
C ALA A 180 1.78 -33.70 25.88
N ILE A 181 1.45 -32.63 25.14
CA ILE A 181 1.54 -32.59 23.68
C ILE A 181 3.00 -32.74 23.24
N CYS A 182 3.93 -31.96 23.83
CA CYS A 182 5.36 -32.02 23.49
C CYS A 182 5.95 -33.43 23.73
N PHE A 183 5.64 -34.05 24.88
CA PHE A 183 6.02 -35.42 25.21
C PHE A 183 5.51 -36.42 24.16
N SER A 184 4.24 -36.29 23.75
CA SER A 184 3.61 -37.14 22.72
C SER A 184 4.31 -37.01 21.36
N ILE A 185 4.69 -35.78 20.98
CA ILE A 185 5.45 -35.48 19.75
C ILE A 185 6.83 -36.14 19.79
N PHE A 186 7.58 -36.03 20.90
CA PHE A 186 8.88 -36.69 21.01
C PHE A 186 8.80 -38.21 21.02
N LEU A 187 7.78 -38.81 21.63
CA LEU A 187 7.53 -40.26 21.55
C LEU A 187 7.23 -40.71 20.11
N PHE A 188 6.42 -39.95 19.37
CA PHE A 188 6.14 -40.23 17.96
C PHE A 188 7.40 -40.13 17.09
N GLN A 189 8.22 -39.09 17.27
CA GLN A 189 9.49 -38.94 16.56
C GLN A 189 10.49 -40.05 16.89
N LYS A 190 10.58 -40.46 18.16
CA LYS A 190 11.37 -41.61 18.61
C LYS A 190 10.89 -42.93 17.97
N ARG A 191 9.59 -43.09 17.68
CA ARG A 191 9.09 -44.24 16.90
C ARG A 191 9.50 -44.15 15.43
N ILE A 192 9.46 -42.97 14.81
CA ILE A 192 9.90 -42.75 13.42
C ILE A 192 11.37 -43.15 13.22
N PHE A 193 12.29 -42.68 14.08
CA PHE A 193 13.73 -42.97 13.94
C PHE A 193 14.10 -44.45 14.10
N ARG A 194 13.18 -45.30 14.58
CA ARG A 194 13.35 -46.77 14.71
C ARG A 194 12.65 -47.56 13.61
N SER A 195 12.14 -46.88 12.58
CA SER A 195 11.41 -47.53 11.48
C SER A 195 12.31 -47.82 10.28
N TYR A 196 12.10 -48.98 9.65
CA TYR A 196 12.70 -49.32 8.34
C TYR A 196 12.43 -48.27 7.25
N TYR A 197 11.33 -47.51 7.34
CA TYR A 197 11.04 -46.40 6.44
C TYR A 197 11.99 -45.21 6.61
N PHE A 198 12.56 -45.00 7.81
CA PHE A 198 13.53 -43.92 8.08
C PHE A 198 14.91 -44.24 7.49
N LEU A 199 15.30 -45.51 7.38
CA LEU A 199 16.57 -45.89 6.72
C LEU A 199 16.65 -45.36 5.27
N HIS A 200 15.54 -45.40 4.52
CA HIS A 200 15.48 -44.79 3.18
C HIS A 200 15.67 -43.26 3.18
N VAL A 201 15.30 -42.55 4.27
CA VAL A 201 15.60 -41.12 4.47
C VAL A 201 17.10 -40.91 4.71
N VAL A 202 17.74 -41.78 5.48
CA VAL A 202 19.19 -41.74 5.75
C VAL A 202 20.00 -42.00 4.48
N THR A 203 19.69 -43.05 3.71
CA THR A 203 20.33 -43.34 2.42
C THR A 203 20.18 -42.18 1.44
N LYS A 204 18.97 -41.59 1.34
CA LYS A 204 18.73 -40.38 0.54
C LYS A 204 19.61 -39.19 1.01
N THR A 205 19.79 -39.03 2.33
CA THR A 205 20.57 -37.92 2.90
C THR A 205 22.07 -38.10 2.67
N LYS A 206 22.61 -39.31 2.83
CA LYS A 206 24.00 -39.65 2.43
C LYS A 206 24.22 -39.32 0.94
N TYR A 207 23.31 -39.77 0.09
CA TYR A 207 23.38 -39.58 -1.35
C TYR A 207 23.30 -38.09 -1.77
N MET A 208 22.48 -37.29 -1.09
CA MET A 208 22.40 -35.84 -1.28
C MET A 208 23.74 -35.12 -0.98
N VAL A 209 24.47 -35.55 0.05
CA VAL A 209 25.80 -34.99 0.37
C VAL A 209 26.83 -35.33 -0.72
N LEU A 210 26.75 -36.52 -1.32
CA LEU A 210 27.62 -36.89 -2.45
C LEU A 210 27.33 -36.06 -3.71
N GLU A 211 26.05 -35.85 -4.06
CA GLU A 211 25.64 -35.01 -5.20
C GLU A 211 26.07 -33.55 -5.06
N ALA A 212 26.14 -33.02 -3.84
CA ALA A 212 26.45 -31.62 -3.54
C ALA A 212 27.72 -31.13 -4.30
N SER A 213 28.77 -31.95 -4.30
CA SER A 213 30.04 -31.69 -5.01
C SER A 213 29.87 -31.54 -6.53
N ARG A 214 29.04 -32.40 -7.15
CA ARG A 214 28.74 -32.39 -8.59
C ARG A 214 27.83 -31.22 -8.95
N GLY A 215 26.84 -30.92 -8.10
CA GLY A 215 25.94 -29.78 -8.26
C GLY A 215 26.66 -28.44 -8.29
N GLN A 216 27.63 -28.23 -7.38
CA GLN A 216 28.49 -27.05 -7.36
C GLN A 216 29.27 -26.89 -8.68
N LYS A 217 29.89 -27.97 -9.19
CA LYS A 217 30.60 -27.96 -10.47
C LYS A 217 29.67 -27.61 -11.64
N LYS A 218 28.47 -28.22 -11.71
CA LYS A 218 27.50 -27.97 -12.79
C LYS A 218 27.02 -26.52 -12.81
N ILE A 219 26.82 -25.91 -11.65
CA ILE A 219 26.48 -24.48 -11.54
C ILE A 219 27.59 -23.61 -12.15
N ALA A 220 28.86 -23.88 -11.85
CA ALA A 220 29.98 -23.13 -12.40
C ALA A 220 30.12 -23.29 -13.93
N GLU A 221 29.89 -24.49 -14.47
CA GLU A 221 29.82 -24.74 -15.92
C GLU A 221 28.73 -23.88 -16.58
N ILE A 222 27.51 -23.88 -16.02
CA ILE A 222 26.35 -23.13 -16.53
C ILE A 222 26.56 -21.61 -16.44
N GLU A 223 27.13 -21.10 -15.35
CA GLU A 223 27.43 -19.67 -15.21
C GLU A 223 28.50 -19.23 -16.23
N GLN A 224 29.50 -20.08 -16.51
CA GLN A 224 30.53 -19.81 -17.53
C GLN A 224 29.97 -19.88 -18.97
N GLU A 225 29.08 -20.81 -19.27
CA GLU A 225 28.44 -20.94 -20.59
C GLU A 225 27.55 -19.72 -20.90
N ASN A 226 26.70 -19.33 -19.94
CA ASN A 226 25.85 -18.15 -20.04
C ASN A 226 26.65 -16.87 -20.31
N TYR A 227 27.82 -16.71 -19.67
CA TYR A 227 28.75 -15.62 -19.93
C TYR A 227 29.30 -15.61 -21.36
N LYS A 228 29.70 -16.77 -21.91
CA LYS A 228 30.16 -16.91 -23.31
C LYS A 228 29.06 -16.53 -24.31
N ILE A 229 27.83 -17.01 -24.10
CA ILE A 229 26.66 -16.67 -24.93
C ILE A 229 26.40 -15.16 -24.92
N TYR A 230 26.54 -14.51 -23.77
CA TYR A 230 26.37 -13.08 -23.63
C TYR A 230 27.44 -12.26 -24.36
N GLN A 231 28.72 -12.63 -24.20
CA GLN A 231 29.81 -12.00 -24.94
C GLN A 231 29.59 -12.11 -26.46
N ALA A 232 29.20 -13.29 -26.96
CA ALA A 232 28.90 -13.49 -28.38
C ALA A 232 27.74 -12.60 -28.86
N LYS A 233 26.67 -12.46 -28.07
CA LYS A 233 25.53 -11.57 -28.37
C LYS A 233 25.93 -10.09 -28.40
N ASN A 234 26.74 -9.64 -27.44
CA ASN A 234 27.26 -8.28 -27.39
C ASN A 234 28.22 -7.99 -28.56
N MET A 235 29.11 -8.92 -28.89
CA MET A 235 30.02 -8.81 -30.05
C MET A 235 29.25 -8.73 -31.37
N LYS A 236 28.22 -9.58 -31.56
CA LYS A 236 27.33 -9.53 -32.73
C LYS A 236 26.61 -8.18 -32.86
N ASN A 237 26.20 -7.58 -31.75
CA ASN A 237 25.59 -6.24 -31.73
C ASN A 237 26.61 -5.13 -32.03
N TYR A 238 27.81 -5.17 -31.45
CA TYR A 238 28.88 -4.22 -31.72
C TYR A 238 29.29 -4.26 -33.21
N LEU A 239 29.49 -5.46 -33.77
CA LEU A 239 29.81 -5.64 -35.19
C LEU A 239 28.70 -5.12 -36.12
N ARG A 240 27.41 -5.27 -35.75
CA ARG A 240 26.29 -4.68 -36.49
C ARG A 240 26.33 -3.15 -36.49
N VAL A 241 26.62 -2.52 -35.34
CA VAL A 241 26.74 -1.06 -35.24
C VAL A 241 27.96 -0.57 -36.02
N ARG A 242 29.13 -1.19 -35.83
CA ARG A 242 30.37 -0.86 -36.55
C ARG A 242 30.23 -0.99 -38.06
N ARG A 243 29.42 -1.96 -38.54
CA ARG A 243 29.10 -2.07 -39.97
C ARG A 243 28.27 -0.89 -40.46
N ARG A 244 27.19 -0.52 -39.75
CA ARG A 244 26.36 0.65 -40.10
C ARG A 244 27.13 1.97 -40.08
N VAL A 245 28.06 2.14 -39.14
CA VAL A 245 28.96 3.31 -39.13
C VAL A 245 29.80 3.31 -40.40
N LYS A 246 30.47 2.20 -40.74
CA LYS A 246 31.22 2.08 -42.01
C LYS A 246 30.37 2.28 -43.27
N GLU A 247 29.12 1.82 -43.28
CA GLU A 247 28.17 2.00 -44.40
C GLU A 247 27.83 3.50 -44.57
N MET A 248 27.67 4.25 -43.47
CA MET A 248 27.51 5.71 -43.51
C MET A 248 28.80 6.42 -43.92
N ASP A 249 29.96 6.01 -43.38
CA ASP A 249 31.27 6.56 -43.74
C ASP A 249 31.56 6.41 -45.24
N SER A 250 31.25 5.25 -45.83
CA SER A 250 31.41 5.02 -47.28
C SER A 250 30.45 5.87 -48.12
N ASN A 251 29.22 6.10 -47.64
CA ASN A 251 28.26 6.95 -48.34
C ASN A 251 28.66 8.43 -48.28
N LEU A 252 29.26 8.88 -47.18
CA LEU A 252 29.85 10.22 -47.05
C LEU A 252 31.07 10.40 -47.98
N GLN A 253 31.90 9.37 -48.14
CA GLN A 253 33.04 9.41 -49.07
C GLN A 253 32.60 9.56 -50.55
N LEU A 254 31.44 9.01 -50.93
CA LEU A 254 30.88 9.18 -52.28
C LEU A 254 30.45 10.63 -52.61
N GLN A 255 30.31 11.51 -51.61
CA GLN A 255 29.97 12.92 -51.85
C GLN A 255 31.14 13.81 -52.28
N GLY A 256 32.39 13.34 -52.18
CA GLY A 256 33.59 14.09 -52.57
C GLY A 256 33.95 15.32 -51.73
N ARG A 257 33.04 15.85 -50.90
CA ARG A 257 33.26 17.00 -50.00
C ARG A 257 32.66 16.75 -48.62
N ALA A 258 33.52 16.62 -47.61
CA ALA A 258 33.09 16.66 -46.22
C ALA A 258 32.71 18.08 -45.79
N PRO A 259 31.67 18.26 -44.95
CA PRO A 259 31.31 19.56 -44.38
C PRO A 259 32.41 20.04 -43.41
N ARG A 260 32.68 21.35 -43.41
CA ARG A 260 33.71 21.99 -42.57
C ARG A 260 33.17 22.46 -41.23
N TYR A 261 31.90 22.82 -41.16
CA TYR A 261 31.27 23.35 -39.94
C TYR A 261 30.11 22.48 -39.46
N HIS A 262 29.86 22.47 -38.15
CA HIS A 262 28.80 21.64 -37.56
C HIS A 262 27.40 21.94 -38.13
N HIS A 263 27.06 23.23 -38.34
CA HIS A 263 25.79 23.62 -38.93
C HIS A 263 25.67 23.29 -40.44
N GLU A 264 26.80 23.21 -41.16
CA GLU A 264 26.88 22.75 -42.55
C GLU A 264 26.57 21.24 -42.58
N ALA A 265 27.22 20.47 -41.70
CA ALA A 265 27.00 19.02 -41.56
C ALA A 265 25.58 18.63 -41.12
N LEU A 266 24.94 19.45 -40.28
CA LEU A 266 23.56 19.21 -39.82
C LEU A 266 22.52 19.51 -40.91
N ARG A 267 22.88 20.32 -41.92
CA ARG A 267 21.98 20.76 -43.01
C ARG A 267 22.35 20.22 -44.39
N SER A 268 23.46 19.49 -44.54
CA SER A 268 23.91 18.88 -45.80
C SER A 268 23.13 17.61 -46.18
N GLY A 269 21.83 17.57 -45.88
CA GLY A 269 20.94 16.46 -46.20
C GLY A 269 20.23 16.70 -47.52
N ASP A 270 20.38 15.77 -48.47
CA ASP A 270 19.90 15.89 -49.84
C ASP A 270 19.46 14.51 -50.40
N TYR A 271 18.76 14.50 -51.53
CA TYR A 271 17.94 13.38 -52.05
C TYR A 271 18.71 12.07 -52.22
N TYR A 272 20.03 12.10 -52.53
CA TYR A 272 20.82 10.88 -52.75
C TYR A 272 20.82 9.93 -51.54
N MET A 273 20.66 10.45 -50.31
CA MET A 273 20.60 9.64 -49.09
C MET A 273 19.46 8.62 -49.08
N PHE A 274 18.37 8.90 -49.81
CA PHE A 274 17.19 8.05 -49.89
C PHE A 274 17.21 7.08 -51.09
N SER A 275 18.07 7.30 -52.09
CA SER A 275 18.13 6.53 -53.35
C SER A 275 18.37 5.02 -53.20
N HIS A 276 18.93 4.58 -52.06
CA HIS A 276 19.06 3.16 -51.73
C HIS A 276 17.71 2.50 -51.38
N ILE A 277 16.77 3.28 -50.84
CA ILE A 277 15.42 2.83 -50.51
C ILE A 277 14.64 2.58 -51.80
N ASP A 278 14.76 3.46 -52.80
CA ASP A 278 14.13 3.28 -54.12
C ASP A 278 14.61 2.00 -54.81
N LYS A 279 15.90 1.67 -54.70
CA LYS A 279 16.45 0.41 -55.20
C LYS A 279 15.83 -0.82 -54.51
N PHE A 280 15.61 -0.77 -53.18
CA PHE A 280 14.93 -1.84 -52.44
C PHE A 280 13.42 -1.92 -52.72
N ILE A 281 12.73 -0.79 -52.90
CA ILE A 281 11.32 -0.75 -53.26
C ILE A 281 11.11 -1.34 -54.66
N ASN A 282 11.98 -0.97 -55.61
CA ASN A 282 11.89 -1.46 -56.99
C ASN A 282 12.32 -2.93 -57.13
N SER A 283 13.31 -3.41 -56.35
CA SER A 283 13.66 -4.84 -56.35
C SER A 283 12.53 -5.75 -55.81
N ASN A 284 11.66 -5.22 -54.95
CA ASN A 284 10.52 -5.96 -54.39
C ASN A 284 9.24 -5.87 -55.25
N LYS A 285 9.25 -5.11 -56.37
CA LYS A 285 8.07 -4.92 -57.24
C LYS A 285 7.93 -5.94 -58.38
N THR A 286 8.89 -6.85 -58.60
CA THR A 286 8.78 -7.89 -59.64
C THR A 286 7.87 -9.04 -59.19
N PRO A 287 6.72 -9.32 -59.84
CA PRO A 287 5.86 -10.44 -59.50
C PRO A 287 6.47 -11.77 -59.98
N LYS A 288 6.42 -12.82 -59.15
CA LYS A 288 6.79 -14.19 -59.57
C LYS A 288 5.66 -14.86 -60.35
N SER A 289 5.50 -14.51 -61.62
CA SER A 289 4.65 -15.28 -62.56
C SER A 289 5.42 -16.49 -63.10
N ASN A 290 5.34 -17.65 -62.42
CA ASN A 290 5.89 -18.89 -62.96
C ASN A 290 4.97 -19.44 -64.07
N LYS A 291 5.37 -19.28 -65.34
CA LYS A 291 5.00 -20.19 -66.42
C LYS A 291 6.24 -20.94 -66.93
N ILE A 292 6.14 -22.26 -66.89
CA ILE A 292 6.92 -23.26 -67.64
C ILE A 292 6.73 -22.96 -69.15
N SER A 293 7.67 -23.06 -70.11
CA SER A 293 9.12 -23.40 -70.24
C SER A 293 9.47 -23.18 -71.76
N PRO A 294 10.64 -23.53 -72.37
CA PRO A 294 11.99 -23.88 -71.89
C PRO A 294 13.18 -23.07 -72.51
N LYS A 295 14.37 -23.27 -71.93
CA LYS A 295 15.74 -23.26 -72.53
C LYS A 295 16.11 -22.32 -73.71
N GLY A 296 17.12 -21.48 -73.46
CA GLY A 296 18.07 -20.93 -74.45
C GLY A 296 19.39 -20.57 -73.73
N GLN A 297 20.53 -20.61 -74.42
CA GLN A 297 21.86 -20.29 -73.85
C GLN A 297 22.31 -18.88 -74.27
N GLU A 298 23.01 -18.17 -73.38
CA GLU A 298 23.85 -17.02 -73.75
C GLU A 298 25.17 -17.03 -72.98
N THR A 299 26.19 -16.39 -73.58
CA THR A 299 27.52 -16.18 -73.00
C THR A 299 28.03 -14.78 -73.34
N SER A 300 28.46 -14.04 -72.31
CA SER A 300 29.36 -12.88 -72.42
C SER A 300 28.80 -11.58 -73.06
N PRO A 301 29.46 -10.41 -72.84
CA PRO A 301 28.70 -9.19 -72.50
C PRO A 301 29.21 -7.88 -73.18
N LYS A 302 28.76 -6.74 -72.62
CA LYS A 302 29.09 -5.32 -72.86
C LYS A 302 28.12 -4.57 -73.80
N GLY A 303 27.97 -3.28 -73.52
CA GLY A 303 27.24 -2.32 -74.36
C GLY A 303 26.62 -1.19 -73.54
N GLN A 304 27.34 -0.08 -73.38
CA GLN A 304 26.71 1.24 -73.19
C GLN A 304 26.52 1.84 -74.59
N GLU A 305 25.40 2.51 -74.87
CA GLU A 305 25.34 3.97 -75.07
C GLU A 305 23.92 4.46 -75.42
N THR A 306 23.79 5.69 -75.89
CA THR A 306 22.59 6.54 -75.87
C THR A 306 21.74 6.52 -77.16
N SER A 307 20.43 6.76 -77.01
CA SER A 307 19.52 7.76 -77.69
C SER A 307 19.92 8.41 -79.05
N PRO A 308 18.99 9.01 -79.86
CA PRO A 308 17.58 9.40 -79.55
C PRO A 308 16.53 9.35 -80.72
N LYS A 309 15.34 9.96 -80.46
CA LYS A 309 14.37 10.61 -81.41
C LYS A 309 13.47 9.71 -82.31
N ASP A 310 12.27 10.14 -82.77
CA ASP A 310 11.57 11.46 -82.68
C ASP A 310 10.01 11.41 -82.77
N GLN A 311 9.35 12.55 -82.46
CA GLN A 311 7.94 12.97 -82.80
C GLN A 311 6.74 12.16 -82.23
N GLU A 312 5.60 12.73 -81.76
CA GLU A 312 5.13 14.12 -81.43
C GLU A 312 3.87 14.01 -80.46
N THR A 313 2.95 14.95 -80.14
CA THR A 313 2.49 16.26 -80.68
C THR A 313 2.09 17.31 -79.58
N SER A 314 0.80 17.64 -79.34
CA SER A 314 0.24 18.76 -78.52
C SER A 314 -1.26 18.52 -78.16
N PRO A 315 -2.03 19.31 -77.34
CA PRO A 315 -1.72 20.59 -76.65
C PRO A 315 -2.27 20.87 -75.20
N LYS A 316 -1.54 21.73 -74.43
CA LYS A 316 -1.96 22.81 -73.47
C LYS A 316 -2.93 22.55 -72.25
N ASP A 317 -3.00 23.34 -71.15
CA ASP A 317 -2.44 24.68 -70.80
C ASP A 317 -2.19 24.95 -69.27
N GLN A 318 -1.13 25.74 -68.97
CA GLN A 318 -0.87 26.81 -67.93
C GLN A 318 -1.14 26.76 -66.38
N GLU A 319 -0.64 27.82 -65.69
CA GLU A 319 -0.25 28.03 -64.26
C GLU A 319 -1.40 28.59 -63.34
N THR A 320 -1.32 28.96 -62.03
CA THR A 320 -0.24 29.32 -61.06
C THR A 320 -0.70 29.12 -59.57
N SER A 321 0.12 29.46 -58.56
CA SER A 321 -0.14 29.35 -57.09
C SER A 321 -0.58 30.68 -56.42
N PRO A 322 -1.25 30.65 -55.23
CA PRO A 322 -0.61 31.20 -54.01
C PRO A 322 -0.97 30.43 -52.69
N LYS A 323 -1.08 31.13 -51.55
CA LYS A 323 -0.89 30.66 -50.15
C LYS A 323 -1.77 31.46 -49.14
N ASP A 324 -1.87 30.96 -47.90
CA ASP A 324 -2.25 31.65 -46.63
C ASP A 324 -3.74 31.91 -46.20
N GLN A 325 -3.98 31.62 -44.90
CA GLN A 325 -4.78 32.29 -43.83
C GLN A 325 -6.31 32.60 -43.87
N GLU A 326 -6.98 32.13 -42.79
CA GLU A 326 -8.04 32.71 -41.91
C GLU A 326 -9.13 33.69 -42.42
N THR A 327 -10.40 33.48 -41.99
CA THR A 327 -11.18 34.39 -41.08
C THR A 327 -12.57 33.85 -40.63
N SER A 328 -13.26 34.57 -39.73
CA SER A 328 -14.46 34.21 -38.95
C SER A 328 -15.82 34.51 -39.62
N PRO A 329 -16.95 33.93 -39.15
CA PRO A 329 -18.32 34.42 -39.37
C PRO A 329 -18.88 35.26 -38.19
N LYS A 330 -20.06 35.90 -38.37
CA LYS A 330 -20.89 36.57 -37.31
C LYS A 330 -22.39 36.72 -37.72
N ASP A 331 -23.30 36.43 -36.78
CA ASP A 331 -24.66 36.93 -36.46
C ASP A 331 -25.82 37.21 -37.49
N GLN A 332 -27.02 36.63 -37.22
CA GLN A 332 -28.42 37.20 -37.15
C GLN A 332 -29.12 37.91 -38.38
N GLU A 333 -30.47 38.06 -38.58
CA GLU A 333 -31.75 37.47 -38.05
C GLU A 333 -33.06 37.76 -38.88
N THR A 334 -34.04 36.83 -38.86
CA THR A 334 -35.56 36.83 -38.93
C THR A 334 -36.55 37.72 -39.79
N SER A 335 -37.65 37.05 -40.28
CA SER A 335 -39.12 37.43 -40.37
C SER A 335 -39.70 38.43 -41.42
N PRO A 336 -41.07 38.61 -41.63
CA PRO A 336 -42.31 37.83 -41.27
C PRO A 336 -43.54 37.77 -42.29
N LYS A 337 -44.59 36.94 -41.99
CA LYS A 337 -46.09 37.05 -42.25
C LYS A 337 -46.71 37.06 -43.71
N ASP A 338 -48.03 36.82 -44.01
CA ASP A 338 -49.32 36.68 -43.26
C ASP A 338 -50.50 35.91 -43.99
N GLN A 339 -51.55 35.43 -43.24
CA GLN A 339 -53.05 35.25 -43.46
C GLN A 339 -53.76 34.89 -44.83
N GLU A 340 -54.99 34.31 -44.96
CA GLU A 340 -55.98 33.53 -44.13
C GLU A 340 -57.20 32.91 -44.95
N THR A 341 -58.16 32.22 -44.27
CA THR A 341 -59.57 31.80 -44.61
C THR A 341 -59.92 30.28 -44.80
N SER A 342 -61.24 29.94 -44.74
CA SER A 342 -61.88 28.69 -44.20
C SER A 342 -62.57 27.77 -45.29
N PRO A 343 -63.18 26.57 -45.02
CA PRO A 343 -63.92 26.14 -43.80
C PRO A 343 -63.80 24.68 -43.28
N LYS A 344 -64.31 24.46 -42.04
CA LYS A 344 -65.13 23.33 -41.46
C LYS A 344 -64.93 21.87 -41.93
N ASP A 345 -64.99 20.80 -41.12
CA ASP A 345 -65.38 20.47 -39.71
C ASP A 345 -64.77 19.06 -39.40
N GLN A 346 -64.78 18.34 -38.25
CA GLN A 346 -65.02 18.39 -36.78
C GLN A 346 -64.63 16.96 -36.27
N GLU A 347 -64.41 16.53 -35.01
CA GLU A 347 -64.02 16.99 -33.65
C GLU A 347 -63.72 15.68 -32.85
N THR A 348 -63.25 15.55 -31.60
CA THR A 348 -62.90 16.39 -30.41
C THR A 348 -61.66 15.70 -29.73
N SER A 349 -60.73 16.34 -28.99
CA SER A 349 -60.75 16.92 -27.61
C SER A 349 -60.80 15.89 -26.46
N PRO A 350 -60.10 16.05 -25.29
CA PRO A 350 -58.78 16.69 -25.04
C PRO A 350 -57.92 16.14 -23.83
N LYS A 351 -56.82 16.87 -23.49
CA LYS A 351 -56.23 17.20 -22.15
C LYS A 351 -55.17 16.33 -21.40
N ASP A 352 -54.04 17.01 -21.11
CA ASP A 352 -53.35 17.33 -19.82
C ASP A 352 -52.74 16.27 -18.86
N GLN A 353 -51.84 16.78 -17.98
CA GLN A 353 -51.14 16.19 -16.79
C GLN A 353 -49.94 15.26 -17.08
N GLU A 354 -48.81 15.21 -16.34
CA GLU A 354 -48.36 15.51 -14.95
C GLU A 354 -48.26 14.31 -13.96
N THR A 355 -47.08 14.19 -13.33
CA THR A 355 -46.72 13.52 -12.04
C THR A 355 -46.92 12.01 -11.79
N SER A 356 -45.81 11.23 -11.87
CA SER A 356 -45.31 10.18 -10.92
C SER A 356 -46.16 8.93 -10.55
N PRO A 357 -45.59 7.84 -9.93
CA PRO A 357 -44.18 7.48 -9.67
C PRO A 357 -43.78 6.01 -10.07
N LYS A 358 -42.49 5.64 -9.88
CA LYS A 358 -41.89 4.32 -9.44
C LYS A 358 -42.47 2.94 -9.86
N ASP A 359 -41.72 1.82 -10.02
CA ASP A 359 -40.31 1.44 -9.78
C ASP A 359 -39.89 0.19 -10.63
N GLN A 360 -38.58 -0.04 -10.78
CA GLN A 360 -37.83 -1.33 -10.98
C GLN A 360 -38.04 -2.32 -12.19
N GLU A 361 -36.95 -2.44 -12.96
CA GLU A 361 -36.25 -3.66 -13.46
C GLU A 361 -36.66 -4.57 -14.67
N THR A 362 -35.59 -5.06 -15.33
CA THR A 362 -35.45 -6.17 -16.31
C THR A 362 -35.87 -5.98 -17.79
N SER A 363 -35.39 -6.90 -18.64
CA SER A 363 -35.17 -6.74 -20.10
C SER A 363 -35.97 -7.76 -20.97
N PRO A 364 -36.07 -7.58 -22.30
CA PRO A 364 -37.21 -8.08 -23.09
C PRO A 364 -37.04 -9.45 -23.79
N LYS A 365 -38.16 -9.97 -24.29
CA LYS A 365 -38.36 -10.97 -25.37
C LYS A 365 -39.85 -10.88 -25.81
N ASP A 366 -40.34 -11.32 -26.97
CA ASP A 366 -39.86 -12.03 -28.18
C ASP A 366 -40.87 -11.71 -29.34
N GLN A 367 -40.82 -12.12 -30.62
CA GLN A 367 -39.91 -12.93 -31.47
C GLN A 367 -40.07 -12.48 -32.96
N GLU A 368 -40.24 -13.41 -33.93
CA GLU A 368 -40.61 -13.28 -35.37
C GLU A 368 -39.66 -12.51 -36.35
N THR A 369 -39.41 -12.96 -37.59
CA THR A 369 -39.89 -14.17 -38.34
C THR A 369 -38.80 -14.82 -39.25
N SER A 370 -39.14 -16.00 -39.80
CA SER A 370 -38.49 -16.92 -40.77
C SER A 370 -37.87 -16.29 -42.07
N PRO A 371 -37.15 -17.00 -43.00
CA PRO A 371 -37.27 -18.44 -43.34
C PRO A 371 -36.02 -19.28 -43.81
N LYS A 372 -36.18 -20.63 -43.84
CA LYS A 372 -35.79 -21.69 -44.85
C LYS A 372 -34.46 -21.67 -45.66
N ASP A 373 -33.91 -22.77 -46.20
CA ASP A 373 -34.30 -24.19 -46.38
C ASP A 373 -33.06 -25.11 -46.64
N GLN A 374 -33.20 -26.45 -46.45
CA GLN A 374 -32.39 -27.58 -46.99
C GLN A 374 -30.84 -27.64 -46.72
N GLU A 375 -30.14 -28.76 -46.51
CA GLU A 375 -30.39 -30.21 -46.23
C GLU A 375 -29.08 -30.81 -45.60
N THR A 376 -28.70 -32.10 -45.45
CA THR A 376 -29.10 -33.43 -46.00
C THR A 376 -28.82 -34.56 -44.94
N SER A 377 -28.44 -35.79 -45.36
CA SER A 377 -28.03 -37.00 -44.57
C SER A 377 -26.65 -37.52 -45.09
N PRO A 378 -26.00 -38.64 -44.65
CA PRO A 378 -26.43 -39.84 -43.84
C PRO A 378 -25.39 -40.31 -42.75
N LYS A 379 -25.47 -41.41 -41.96
CA LYS A 379 -26.45 -42.51 -41.67
C LYS A 379 -26.08 -43.25 -40.34
N ASP A 380 -27.06 -43.95 -39.75
CA ASP A 380 -27.05 -45.30 -39.08
C ASP A 380 -25.96 -45.78 -38.07
N GLN A 381 -26.21 -46.70 -37.10
CA GLN A 381 -27.41 -47.22 -36.40
C GLN A 381 -26.97 -48.04 -35.12
N GLU A 382 -27.93 -48.66 -34.42
CA GLU A 382 -27.79 -49.71 -33.35
C GLU A 382 -27.30 -49.27 -31.94
N THR A 383 -27.80 -49.80 -30.81
CA THR A 383 -29.06 -50.52 -30.49
C THR A 383 -29.45 -50.29 -29.00
N SER A 384 -30.72 -50.55 -28.64
CA SER A 384 -31.23 -50.64 -27.24
C SER A 384 -31.26 -52.13 -26.78
N PRO A 385 -31.53 -52.54 -25.51
CA PRO A 385 -32.57 -52.04 -24.58
C PRO A 385 -32.03 -51.73 -23.15
N LYS A 386 -32.73 -51.19 -22.14
CA LYS A 386 -34.16 -50.93 -21.79
C LYS A 386 -34.95 -52.09 -21.14
N ASP A 387 -35.26 -51.94 -19.85
CA ASP A 387 -36.40 -52.62 -19.19
C ASP A 387 -37.17 -51.62 -18.30
N GLN A 388 -38.40 -51.97 -17.92
CA GLN A 388 -39.39 -51.09 -17.26
C GLN A 388 -39.80 -51.64 -15.88
N GLU A 389 -40.30 -50.81 -14.95
CA GLU A 389 -41.73 -50.76 -14.50
C GLU A 389 -41.79 -49.89 -13.21
N THR A 390 -42.84 -49.15 -12.81
CA THR A 390 -44.00 -48.51 -13.51
C THR A 390 -44.47 -47.28 -12.67
N SER A 391 -45.32 -46.41 -13.25
CA SER A 391 -45.92 -45.19 -12.65
C SER A 391 -47.21 -45.51 -11.82
N PRO A 392 -48.05 -44.57 -11.29
CA PRO A 392 -48.00 -43.09 -11.32
C PRO A 392 -48.44 -42.31 -10.05
N LYS A 393 -48.19 -40.98 -10.04
CA LYS A 393 -49.28 -39.98 -9.99
C LYS A 393 -48.82 -38.56 -10.39
N ASP A 394 -49.77 -37.77 -10.87
CA ASP A 394 -49.57 -36.66 -11.81
C ASP A 394 -49.59 -35.24 -11.20
N GLN A 395 -49.37 -34.24 -12.08
CA GLN A 395 -49.68 -32.80 -11.95
C GLN A 395 -48.75 -31.90 -11.11
N GLU A 396 -47.68 -31.37 -11.74
CA GLU A 396 -47.17 -30.02 -11.42
C GLU A 396 -46.46 -29.33 -12.63
N THR A 397 -47.09 -29.40 -13.80
CA THR A 397 -46.48 -29.01 -15.09
C THR A 397 -46.46 -27.48 -15.32
N SER A 398 -45.62 -26.75 -14.59
CA SER A 398 -45.21 -25.38 -14.95
C SER A 398 -43.80 -25.02 -14.46
N ALA A 399 -43.52 -25.21 -13.15
CA ALA A 399 -42.24 -24.84 -12.53
C ALA A 399 -41.02 -25.66 -13.01
N GLU A 400 -41.23 -26.83 -13.61
CA GLU A 400 -40.14 -27.64 -14.18
C GLU A 400 -39.43 -27.00 -15.39
N GLY A 401 -40.10 -26.11 -16.14
CA GLY A 401 -39.51 -25.51 -17.34
C GLY A 401 -38.36 -24.57 -17.01
N GLU A 402 -38.64 -23.55 -16.19
CA GLU A 402 -37.66 -22.55 -15.78
C GLU A 402 -36.53 -23.16 -14.95
N THR A 403 -36.82 -24.12 -14.08
CA THR A 403 -35.78 -24.82 -13.30
C THR A 403 -34.85 -25.66 -14.20
N LYS A 404 -35.34 -26.26 -15.29
CA LYS A 404 -34.50 -26.95 -16.29
C LYS A 404 -33.69 -25.98 -17.15
N GLU A 405 -34.24 -24.81 -17.53
CA GLU A 405 -33.45 -23.81 -18.25
C GLU A 405 -32.40 -23.12 -17.36
N TYR A 406 -32.75 -22.77 -16.12
CA TYR A 406 -31.80 -22.25 -15.13
C TYR A 406 -30.69 -23.27 -14.85
N ARG A 407 -31.01 -24.56 -14.70
CA ARG A 407 -30.02 -25.63 -14.50
C ARG A 407 -29.08 -25.79 -15.71
N THR A 408 -29.57 -25.63 -16.94
CA THR A 408 -28.72 -25.72 -18.15
C THR A 408 -27.93 -24.43 -18.44
N ARG A 409 -28.46 -23.24 -18.13
CA ARG A 409 -27.68 -21.98 -18.14
C ARG A 409 -26.60 -22.01 -17.06
N SER A 410 -26.94 -22.42 -15.84
CA SER A 410 -26.00 -22.59 -14.72
C SER A 410 -24.93 -23.62 -15.04
N ALA A 411 -25.28 -24.77 -15.63
CA ALA A 411 -24.30 -25.74 -16.11
C ALA A 411 -23.36 -25.17 -17.17
N LYS A 412 -23.85 -24.39 -18.14
CA LYS A 412 -23.00 -23.69 -19.14
C LYS A 412 -22.04 -22.70 -18.48
N TYR A 413 -22.51 -21.90 -17.51
CA TYR A 413 -21.64 -21.00 -16.73
C TYR A 413 -20.62 -21.77 -15.89
N TRP A 414 -21.01 -22.89 -15.26
CA TRP A 414 -20.13 -23.74 -14.46
C TRP A 414 -19.05 -24.42 -15.32
N HIS A 415 -19.41 -24.94 -16.50
CA HIS A 415 -18.43 -25.44 -17.47
C HIS A 415 -17.50 -24.33 -17.98
N TYR A 416 -17.98 -23.10 -18.15
CA TYR A 416 -17.14 -21.96 -18.50
C TYR A 416 -16.17 -21.58 -17.37
N THR A 417 -16.63 -21.46 -16.12
CA THR A 417 -15.76 -21.11 -14.97
C THR A 417 -14.76 -22.22 -14.67
N VAL A 418 -15.15 -23.50 -14.74
CA VAL A 418 -14.22 -24.64 -14.63
C VAL A 418 -13.21 -24.65 -15.76
N SER A 419 -13.63 -24.51 -17.02
CA SER A 419 -12.68 -24.49 -18.16
C SER A 419 -11.75 -23.27 -18.14
N LEU A 420 -12.22 -22.12 -17.64
CA LEU A 420 -11.39 -20.94 -17.41
C LEU A 420 -10.40 -21.18 -16.26
N PHE A 421 -10.80 -21.82 -15.17
CA PHE A 421 -9.92 -22.22 -14.07
C PHE A 421 -8.87 -23.25 -14.51
N GLU A 422 -9.23 -24.25 -15.31
CA GLU A 422 -8.29 -25.20 -15.93
C GLU A 422 -7.26 -24.49 -16.81
N LYS A 423 -7.71 -23.63 -17.73
CA LYS A 423 -6.81 -22.86 -18.61
C LYS A 423 -5.90 -21.92 -17.82
N LEU A 424 -6.42 -21.28 -16.76
CA LEU A 424 -5.66 -20.42 -15.86
C LEU A 424 -4.62 -21.21 -15.06
N THR A 425 -4.99 -22.37 -14.50
CA THR A 425 -4.06 -23.22 -13.74
C THR A 425 -3.00 -23.87 -14.62
N ILE A 426 -3.33 -24.29 -15.85
CA ILE A 426 -2.35 -24.72 -16.86
C ILE A 426 -1.40 -23.57 -17.24
N ALA A 427 -1.91 -22.34 -17.39
CA ALA A 427 -1.07 -21.17 -17.66
C ALA A 427 -0.14 -20.83 -16.48
N LEU A 428 -0.63 -20.96 -15.24
CA LEU A 428 0.17 -20.80 -14.02
C LEU A 428 1.25 -21.87 -13.87
N ILE A 429 0.92 -23.15 -14.08
CA ILE A 429 1.88 -24.28 -14.13
C ILE A 429 3.00 -23.94 -15.11
N LYS A 430 2.65 -23.59 -16.36
CA LYS A 430 3.63 -23.23 -17.39
C LYS A 430 4.50 -22.03 -17.00
N TRP A 431 3.93 -21.03 -16.33
CA TRP A 431 4.66 -19.86 -15.86
C TRP A 431 5.66 -20.21 -14.74
N PHE A 432 5.27 -21.04 -13.77
CA PHE A 432 6.16 -21.54 -12.72
C PHE A 432 7.25 -22.47 -13.29
N ASP A 433 6.93 -23.29 -14.29
CA ASP A 433 7.89 -24.18 -14.97
C ASP A 433 8.89 -23.38 -15.81
N ASP A 434 8.46 -22.41 -16.64
CA ASP A 434 9.39 -21.55 -17.39
C ASP A 434 10.26 -20.68 -16.46
N LYS A 435 9.75 -20.31 -15.27
CA LYS A 435 10.53 -19.59 -14.23
C LYS A 435 11.55 -20.48 -13.51
N SER A 436 11.23 -21.76 -13.30
CA SER A 436 12.11 -22.74 -12.62
C SER A 436 12.97 -23.56 -13.59
N LYS A 437 12.80 -23.40 -14.90
CA LYS A 437 13.43 -24.14 -16.00
C LYS A 437 14.95 -24.37 -15.87
N SER A 438 15.70 -23.39 -15.38
CA SER A 438 17.15 -23.52 -15.16
C SER A 438 17.47 -24.52 -14.04
N TYR A 439 16.70 -24.51 -12.96
CA TYR A 439 16.79 -25.48 -11.87
C TYR A 439 16.36 -26.87 -12.35
N TYR A 440 15.22 -26.98 -13.05
CA TYR A 440 14.74 -28.25 -13.62
C TYR A 440 15.77 -28.87 -14.56
N SER A 441 16.27 -28.11 -15.55
CA SER A 441 17.25 -28.61 -16.53
C SER A 441 18.57 -29.04 -15.87
N THR A 442 19.01 -28.35 -14.82
CA THR A 442 20.22 -28.75 -14.08
C THR A 442 19.98 -30.05 -13.32
N ARG A 443 18.80 -30.20 -12.67
CA ARG A 443 18.43 -31.41 -11.93
C ARG A 443 18.21 -32.60 -12.87
N GLU A 444 17.61 -32.40 -14.04
CA GLU A 444 17.42 -33.44 -15.06
C GLU A 444 18.77 -33.93 -15.61
N THR A 445 19.72 -33.02 -15.86
CA THR A 445 21.08 -33.39 -16.28
C THR A 445 21.83 -34.15 -15.17
N ILE A 446 21.76 -33.72 -13.91
CA ILE A 446 22.35 -34.48 -12.78
C ILE A 446 21.71 -35.87 -12.66
N ASN A 447 20.38 -35.99 -12.82
CA ASN A 447 19.70 -37.29 -12.84
C ASN A 447 20.14 -38.18 -14.02
N LYS A 448 20.48 -37.61 -15.18
CA LYS A 448 21.02 -38.35 -16.35
C LYS A 448 22.48 -38.78 -16.12
N GLU A 449 23.35 -37.87 -15.68
CA GLU A 449 24.75 -38.16 -15.32
C GLU A 449 24.82 -39.24 -14.22
N LYS A 450 23.86 -39.25 -13.28
CA LYS A 450 23.65 -40.33 -12.30
C LYS A 450 23.32 -41.68 -12.94
N GLN A 451 22.38 -41.71 -13.90
CA GLN A 451 22.02 -42.95 -14.62
C GLN A 451 23.18 -43.48 -15.47
N GLU A 452 23.95 -42.60 -16.10
CA GLU A 452 25.14 -42.96 -16.87
C GLU A 452 26.27 -43.49 -15.97
N TYR A 453 26.49 -42.88 -14.80
CA TYR A 453 27.41 -43.39 -13.79
C TYR A 453 27.02 -44.80 -13.33
N TYR A 454 25.74 -45.03 -12.99
CA TYR A 454 25.26 -46.36 -12.61
C TYR A 454 25.43 -47.39 -13.73
N ARG A 455 25.19 -47.01 -14.98
CA ARG A 455 25.42 -47.90 -16.13
C ARG A 455 26.89 -48.33 -16.19
N LYS A 456 27.82 -47.37 -16.12
CA LYS A 456 29.27 -47.66 -16.17
C LYS A 456 29.74 -48.52 -14.99
N THR A 457 29.21 -48.33 -13.79
CA THR A 457 29.51 -49.21 -12.65
C THR A 457 28.90 -50.62 -12.77
N VAL A 458 27.85 -50.80 -13.59
CA VAL A 458 27.33 -52.13 -13.92
C VAL A 458 28.19 -52.78 -14.99
N GLU A 459 28.51 -52.07 -16.07
CA GLU A 459 29.38 -52.55 -17.16
C GLU A 459 30.75 -53.01 -16.61
N ILE A 460 31.38 -52.21 -15.74
CA ILE A 460 32.64 -52.57 -15.07
C ILE A 460 32.51 -53.81 -14.17
N ASN A 461 31.35 -54.07 -13.57
CA ASN A 461 31.15 -55.27 -12.75
C ASN A 461 30.85 -56.50 -13.62
N GLU A 462 30.07 -56.35 -14.70
CA GLU A 462 29.76 -57.41 -15.66
C GLU A 462 31.06 -57.92 -16.34
N ASP A 463 31.99 -57.04 -16.72
CA ASP A 463 33.33 -57.39 -17.23
C ASP A 463 34.20 -58.18 -16.22
N ASN A 464 33.93 -58.07 -14.92
CA ASN A 464 34.71 -58.72 -13.85
C ASN A 464 34.13 -60.04 -13.33
N THR A 465 32.93 -60.47 -13.76
CA THR A 465 32.25 -61.65 -13.19
C THR A 465 31.74 -62.66 -14.23
N ASN A 466 32.65 -63.20 -15.05
CA ASN A 466 32.38 -64.38 -15.87
C ASN A 466 32.47 -65.69 -15.05
N GLU A 467 31.56 -65.91 -14.09
CA GLU A 467 31.04 -67.24 -13.68
C GLU A 467 30.03 -67.16 -12.50
N THR A 468 28.80 -66.72 -12.75
CA THR A 468 27.53 -67.27 -12.18
C THR A 468 26.33 -66.47 -12.73
N LYS A 469 25.11 -67.01 -12.61
CA LYS A 469 23.89 -66.33 -13.09
C LYS A 469 23.67 -65.01 -12.34
N PRO A 470 23.46 -63.87 -13.02
CA PRO A 470 23.21 -62.61 -12.34
C PRO A 470 21.82 -62.60 -11.69
N GLU A 471 21.75 -62.22 -10.41
CA GLU A 471 20.54 -61.63 -9.84
C GLU A 471 20.34 -60.24 -10.47
N GLU A 472 19.61 -60.18 -11.58
CA GLU A 472 19.38 -58.91 -12.27
C GLU A 472 18.75 -57.86 -11.33
N ASN A 473 19.27 -56.62 -11.42
CA ASN A 473 18.76 -55.37 -10.84
C ASN A 473 19.32 -54.87 -9.49
N PHE A 474 20.56 -55.20 -9.09
CA PHE A 474 21.19 -54.51 -7.95
C PHE A 474 22.68 -54.15 -8.11
N ILE A 475 23.04 -52.91 -7.77
CA ILE A 475 24.41 -52.36 -7.74
C ILE A 475 24.87 -52.23 -6.28
N GLU A 476 26.10 -52.64 -5.96
CA GLU A 476 26.74 -52.37 -4.66
C GLU A 476 27.56 -51.06 -4.66
N ILE A 477 27.58 -50.36 -3.53
CA ILE A 477 28.47 -49.21 -3.30
C ILE A 477 29.17 -49.39 -1.94
N THR A 478 30.49 -49.50 -1.95
CA THR A 478 31.32 -49.54 -0.74
C THR A 478 31.66 -48.13 -0.25
N PHE A 479 31.63 -47.94 1.07
CA PHE A 479 32.16 -46.75 1.73
C PHE A 479 33.35 -47.16 2.61
N VAL A 480 34.49 -46.48 2.43
CA VAL A 480 35.73 -46.74 3.18
C VAL A 480 36.08 -45.51 4.01
N GLU A 481 36.05 -45.67 5.33
CA GLU A 481 36.54 -44.66 6.28
C GLU A 481 37.18 -45.40 7.47
N ASN A 482 38.41 -45.02 7.84
CA ASN A 482 39.20 -45.64 8.92
C ASN A 482 39.27 -47.18 8.86
N ASN A 483 39.68 -47.73 7.71
CA ASN A 483 39.90 -49.17 7.43
C ASN A 483 38.71 -50.12 7.68
N ASN A 484 37.54 -49.61 8.08
CA ASN A 484 36.33 -50.40 8.27
C ASN A 484 35.46 -50.29 7.01
N ILE A 485 35.23 -51.42 6.34
CA ILE A 485 34.36 -51.48 5.17
C ILE A 485 32.91 -51.38 5.65
N PHE A 486 32.25 -50.24 5.42
CA PHE A 486 30.82 -50.13 5.67
C PHE A 486 30.03 -50.78 4.53
N ARG A 487 29.02 -51.58 4.94
CA ARG A 487 28.28 -52.53 4.11
C ARG A 487 27.69 -51.90 2.85
N THR A 488 27.72 -52.68 1.77
CA THR A 488 27.16 -52.40 0.47
C THR A 488 25.63 -52.32 0.49
N GLU A 489 25.07 -51.23 -0.06
CA GLU A 489 23.62 -51.08 -0.26
C GLU A 489 23.24 -51.39 -1.72
N LYS A 490 22.59 -52.54 -1.96
CA LYS A 490 22.06 -53.00 -3.25
C LYS A 490 21.02 -51.99 -3.83
N MET A 491 21.34 -51.26 -4.91
CA MET A 491 20.45 -50.27 -5.58
C MET A 491 19.93 -50.70 -6.96
N ALA A 492 18.65 -50.43 -7.27
CA ALA A 492 17.98 -50.89 -8.49
C ALA A 492 18.10 -49.96 -9.72
N LYS A 493 18.08 -50.56 -10.93
CA LYS A 493 18.12 -49.87 -12.25
C LYS A 493 16.88 -48.95 -12.43
N PRO A 494 17.03 -47.63 -12.63
CA PRO A 494 15.90 -46.73 -12.89
C PRO A 494 15.50 -46.70 -14.38
N SER A 495 14.21 -46.57 -14.69
CA SER A 495 13.73 -46.39 -16.07
C SER A 495 13.13 -44.98 -16.29
N LEU A 496 13.73 -44.20 -17.19
CA LEU A 496 13.32 -42.80 -17.45
C LEU A 496 11.92 -42.68 -18.12
N LYS A 497 11.31 -43.79 -18.55
CA LYS A 497 9.95 -43.81 -19.10
C LYS A 497 8.88 -43.61 -18.01
N GLN A 498 9.02 -44.22 -16.83
CA GLN A 498 7.95 -44.22 -15.82
C GLN A 498 7.77 -42.85 -15.14
N GLU A 499 8.85 -42.07 -14.96
CA GLU A 499 8.79 -40.72 -14.37
C GLU A 499 7.91 -39.76 -15.20
N LYS A 500 7.91 -39.92 -16.54
CA LYS A 500 7.07 -39.13 -17.47
C LYS A 500 5.65 -39.67 -17.65
N VAL A 501 5.38 -40.94 -17.32
CA VAL A 501 4.02 -41.49 -17.30
C VAL A 501 3.23 -40.89 -16.14
N MET A 502 3.80 -40.90 -14.93
CA MET A 502 3.14 -40.37 -13.74
C MET A 502 2.71 -38.90 -13.90
N SER A 503 3.55 -38.06 -14.51
CA SER A 503 3.23 -36.64 -14.75
C SER A 503 2.03 -36.39 -15.67
N LYS A 504 1.57 -37.40 -16.43
CA LYS A 504 0.36 -37.32 -17.26
C LYS A 504 -0.93 -37.73 -16.54
N GLU A 505 -0.83 -38.43 -15.41
CA GLU A 505 -1.98 -39.01 -14.69
C GLU A 505 -2.26 -38.31 -13.35
N THR A 506 -1.36 -37.43 -12.89
CA THR A 506 -1.56 -36.62 -11.67
C THR A 506 -2.60 -35.52 -11.84
N ASN A 507 -3.46 -35.34 -10.84
CA ASN A 507 -4.41 -34.22 -10.72
C ASN A 507 -3.75 -32.85 -10.94
N LEU A 508 -4.45 -31.95 -11.64
CA LEU A 508 -3.96 -30.62 -12.03
C LEU A 508 -3.49 -29.75 -10.86
N LEU A 509 -4.18 -29.81 -9.72
CA LEU A 509 -3.78 -29.11 -8.48
C LEU A 509 -2.48 -29.65 -7.88
N LEU A 510 -2.19 -30.95 -8.05
CA LEU A 510 -0.96 -31.58 -7.57
C LEU A 510 0.23 -31.23 -8.49
N GLN A 511 0.00 -31.13 -9.80
CA GLN A 511 0.98 -30.57 -10.75
C GLN A 511 1.32 -29.12 -10.37
N LEU A 512 0.31 -28.26 -10.15
CA LEU A 512 0.50 -26.88 -9.71
C LEU A 512 1.29 -26.80 -8.39
N TYR A 513 1.00 -27.65 -7.41
CA TYR A 513 1.77 -27.75 -6.16
C TYR A 513 3.26 -28.06 -6.42
N PHE A 514 3.57 -29.04 -7.28
CA PHE A 514 4.96 -29.37 -7.61
C PHE A 514 5.67 -28.25 -8.39
N SER A 515 5.02 -27.61 -9.37
CA SER A 515 5.59 -26.46 -10.10
C SER A 515 5.85 -25.27 -9.17
N VAL A 516 4.94 -24.95 -8.25
CA VAL A 516 5.13 -23.93 -7.21
C VAL A 516 6.30 -24.30 -6.29
N TYR A 517 6.37 -25.54 -5.81
CA TYR A 517 7.44 -26.04 -4.95
C TYR A 517 8.82 -25.96 -5.63
N HIS A 518 8.93 -26.33 -6.91
CA HIS A 518 10.16 -26.18 -7.68
C HIS A 518 10.53 -24.72 -7.95
N SER A 519 9.55 -23.85 -8.21
CA SER A 519 9.78 -22.40 -8.31
C SER A 519 10.34 -21.82 -7.00
N ILE A 520 9.76 -22.20 -5.85
CA ILE A 520 10.21 -21.80 -4.52
C ILE A 520 11.66 -22.23 -4.29
N ILE A 521 11.99 -23.51 -4.48
CA ILE A 521 13.38 -24.00 -4.25
C ILE A 521 14.37 -23.28 -5.17
N SER A 522 14.02 -23.09 -6.45
CA SER A 522 14.91 -22.45 -7.44
C SER A 522 15.23 -20.98 -7.15
N ASN A 523 14.43 -20.28 -6.34
CA ASN A 523 14.59 -18.86 -6.03
C ASN A 523 14.66 -18.54 -4.52
N THR A 524 15.01 -19.53 -3.67
CA THR A 524 14.95 -19.37 -2.19
C THR A 524 15.59 -18.10 -1.64
N THR A 525 16.74 -17.64 -2.15
CA THR A 525 17.38 -16.39 -1.71
C THR A 525 16.46 -15.16 -1.84
N ILE A 526 15.66 -15.06 -2.90
CA ILE A 526 14.72 -13.95 -3.11
C ILE A 526 13.59 -14.04 -2.07
N ILE A 527 13.14 -15.26 -1.75
CA ILE A 527 12.11 -15.51 -0.74
C ILE A 527 12.62 -15.15 0.66
N MET A 528 13.90 -15.43 0.98
CA MET A 528 14.52 -14.95 2.23
C MET A 528 14.40 -13.43 2.35
N TYR A 529 14.76 -12.72 1.29
CA TYR A 529 14.80 -11.26 1.27
C TYR A 529 13.40 -10.68 1.44
N ALA A 530 12.40 -11.23 0.74
CA ALA A 530 11.01 -10.85 0.91
C ALA A 530 10.51 -11.07 2.35
N VAL A 531 10.83 -12.21 2.97
CA VAL A 531 10.43 -12.50 4.36
C VAL A 531 11.12 -11.59 5.37
N ILE A 532 12.40 -11.22 5.17
CA ILE A 532 13.11 -10.23 6.00
C ILE A 532 12.46 -8.84 5.88
N ILE A 533 12.09 -8.43 4.66
CA ILE A 533 11.43 -7.13 4.42
C ILE A 533 10.05 -7.09 5.09
N VAL A 534 9.25 -8.15 4.96
CA VAL A 534 7.92 -8.26 5.61
C VAL A 534 8.04 -8.38 7.13
N HIS A 535 9.05 -9.08 7.64
CA HIS A 535 9.35 -9.14 9.08
C HIS A 535 9.62 -7.75 9.63
N GLN A 536 10.56 -6.99 9.06
CA GLN A 536 10.83 -5.60 9.48
C GLN A 536 9.60 -4.70 9.33
N ALA A 537 8.84 -4.84 8.24
CA ALA A 537 7.64 -4.03 7.97
C ALA A 537 6.42 -4.35 8.88
N THR A 538 6.44 -5.45 9.63
CA THR A 538 5.35 -5.82 10.56
C THR A 538 5.77 -5.73 12.02
N THR A 539 7.06 -5.85 12.33
CA THR A 539 7.59 -5.90 13.70
C THR A 539 8.39 -4.65 14.10
N ALA A 540 9.01 -3.96 13.14
CA ALA A 540 9.43 -2.56 13.20
C ALA A 540 10.13 -2.08 14.48
N SER A 541 11.07 -2.86 15.02
CA SER A 541 11.80 -2.51 16.24
C SER A 541 13.30 -2.30 16.01
N LEU A 542 13.96 -1.64 16.97
CA LEU A 542 15.40 -1.39 16.92
C LEU A 542 16.22 -2.70 16.87
N LEU A 543 15.78 -3.76 17.54
CA LEU A 543 16.43 -5.09 17.48
C LEU A 543 16.37 -5.74 16.09
N ASN A 544 15.36 -5.42 15.29
CA ASN A 544 15.15 -6.06 13.98
C ASN A 544 15.85 -5.24 12.86
N LEU A 545 16.04 -3.93 13.05
CA LEU A 545 16.64 -3.00 12.08
C LEU A 545 18.02 -3.42 11.52
N PRO A 546 18.96 -4.02 12.28
CA PRO A 546 20.21 -4.53 11.72
C PRO A 546 20.02 -5.64 10.68
N ILE A 547 18.94 -6.43 10.78
CA ILE A 547 18.62 -7.51 9.83
C ILE A 547 18.36 -6.93 8.43
N SER A 548 17.59 -5.83 8.34
CA SER A 548 17.32 -5.16 7.07
C SER A 548 18.51 -4.35 6.55
N LEU A 549 19.32 -3.75 7.44
CA LEU A 549 20.55 -3.07 7.03
C LEU A 549 21.58 -4.05 6.43
N PHE A 550 21.90 -5.16 7.11
CA PHE A 550 22.86 -6.14 6.60
C PHE A 550 22.33 -6.89 5.36
N LEU A 551 21.01 -7.05 5.22
CA LEU A 551 20.40 -7.53 3.98
C LEU A 551 20.84 -6.69 2.78
N PHE A 552 20.73 -5.36 2.83
CA PHE A 552 21.08 -4.52 1.68
C PHE A 552 22.59 -4.22 1.58
N LEU A 553 23.25 -3.92 2.70
CA LEU A 553 24.66 -3.50 2.71
C LEU A 553 25.66 -4.65 2.49
N TRP A 554 25.25 -5.91 2.69
CA TRP A 554 26.12 -7.09 2.51
C TRP A 554 25.44 -8.19 1.69
N GLY A 555 24.23 -8.59 2.10
CA GLY A 555 23.46 -9.67 1.46
C GLY A 555 23.22 -9.43 -0.03
N SER A 556 22.63 -8.29 -0.40
CA SER A 556 22.23 -7.99 -1.77
C SER A 556 23.33 -7.39 -2.65
N LEU A 557 24.50 -7.04 -2.09
CA LEU A 557 25.66 -6.51 -2.83
C LEU A 557 26.74 -7.56 -3.16
N SER A 558 26.85 -8.63 -2.37
CA SER A 558 27.80 -9.74 -2.57
C SER A 558 27.73 -10.39 -3.97
N VAL A 559 28.86 -10.77 -4.58
CA VAL A 559 28.93 -11.37 -5.94
C VAL A 559 29.70 -12.69 -5.89
N PRO A 560 29.26 -13.77 -6.58
CA PRO A 560 28.02 -13.91 -7.35
C PRO A 560 26.78 -14.16 -6.48
N ARG A 561 26.97 -14.60 -5.23
CA ARG A 561 25.92 -14.99 -4.27
C ARG A 561 26.33 -14.58 -2.85
N PRO A 562 25.40 -14.50 -1.88
CA PRO A 562 25.76 -14.18 -0.49
C PRO A 562 26.62 -15.26 0.13
N SER A 563 27.61 -14.84 0.93
CA SER A 563 28.57 -15.74 1.54
C SER A 563 27.93 -16.63 2.62
N VAL A 564 28.53 -17.79 2.87
CA VAL A 564 28.13 -18.66 3.99
C VAL A 564 28.20 -17.90 5.33
N SER A 565 29.20 -17.02 5.48
CA SER A 565 29.36 -16.15 6.66
C SER A 565 28.19 -15.18 6.87
N PHE A 566 27.63 -14.60 5.80
CA PHE A 566 26.43 -13.75 5.89
C PHE A 566 25.24 -14.54 6.44
N TRP A 567 25.01 -15.76 5.92
CA TRP A 567 23.89 -16.60 6.39
C TRP A 567 24.10 -17.12 7.81
N ILE A 568 25.33 -17.46 8.20
CA ILE A 568 25.67 -17.84 9.59
C ILE A 568 25.38 -16.67 10.53
N PHE A 569 25.92 -15.48 10.24
CA PHE A 569 25.67 -14.27 11.01
C PHE A 569 24.17 -13.98 11.14
N LEU A 570 23.42 -14.06 10.04
CA LEU A 570 21.99 -13.76 10.01
C LEU A 570 21.16 -14.74 10.85
N ILE A 571 21.46 -16.04 10.78
CA ILE A 571 20.78 -17.07 11.60
C ILE A 571 21.10 -16.83 13.08
N THR A 572 22.37 -16.72 13.45
CA THR A 572 22.79 -16.50 14.84
C THR A 572 22.24 -15.18 15.40
N TYR A 573 22.14 -14.13 14.60
CA TYR A 573 21.51 -12.86 15.01
C TYR A 573 20.02 -13.04 15.31
N VAL A 574 19.27 -13.73 14.44
CA VAL A 574 17.84 -14.01 14.66
C VAL A 574 17.63 -14.91 15.89
N GLU A 575 18.49 -15.89 16.13
CA GLU A 575 18.43 -16.72 17.35
C GLU A 575 18.70 -15.90 18.62
N ILE A 576 19.74 -15.05 18.63
CA ILE A 576 20.04 -14.14 19.75
C ILE A 576 18.89 -13.16 19.98
N MET A 577 18.32 -12.58 18.91
CA MET A 577 17.15 -11.70 18.97
C MET A 577 15.93 -12.42 19.58
N ILE A 578 15.67 -13.68 19.22
CA ILE A 578 14.58 -14.47 19.80
C ILE A 578 14.84 -14.76 21.28
N VAL A 579 16.08 -15.09 21.69
CA VAL A 579 16.43 -15.26 23.12
C VAL A 579 16.25 -13.95 23.90
N ILE A 580 16.64 -12.80 23.33
CA ILE A 580 16.45 -11.48 23.95
C ILE A 580 14.96 -11.18 24.14
N LYS A 581 14.13 -11.33 23.10
CA LYS A 581 12.67 -11.17 23.18
C LYS A 581 12.04 -12.15 24.17
N PHE A 582 12.56 -13.38 24.27
CA PHE A 582 12.09 -14.39 25.23
C PHE A 582 12.40 -14.00 26.68
N VAL A 583 13.67 -13.68 26.99
CA VAL A 583 14.13 -13.37 28.35
C VAL A 583 13.47 -12.11 28.91
N PHE A 584 13.21 -11.11 28.07
CA PHE A 584 12.50 -9.90 28.51
C PHE A 584 10.98 -10.00 28.49
N SER A 585 10.42 -11.16 28.11
CA SER A 585 8.97 -11.43 28.14
C SER A 585 8.43 -11.87 29.51
N PHE A 586 9.27 -12.10 30.53
CA PHE A 586 8.79 -12.45 31.87
C PHE A 586 7.98 -11.31 32.49
N GLU A 587 6.91 -11.62 33.22
CA GLU A 587 5.97 -10.61 33.73
C GLU A 587 6.50 -9.94 35.01
N THR A 588 7.37 -10.65 35.76
CA THR A 588 8.23 -10.16 36.86
C THR A 588 8.98 -8.85 36.57
N ILE A 589 9.24 -8.52 35.30
CA ILE A 589 10.07 -7.37 34.93
C ILE A 589 9.24 -6.09 35.00
N LYS A 590 9.65 -5.15 35.88
CA LYS A 590 8.90 -3.93 36.23
C LYS A 590 8.28 -3.18 35.05
N TRP A 591 8.97 -3.06 33.91
CA TRP A 591 8.43 -2.33 32.75
C TRP A 591 7.30 -3.06 32.02
N ASN A 592 7.17 -4.38 32.16
CA ASN A 592 6.03 -5.16 31.66
C ASN A 592 4.79 -5.04 32.59
N ILE A 593 4.97 -4.56 33.82
CA ILE A 593 3.89 -4.28 34.78
C ILE A 593 3.32 -2.87 34.54
N PHE A 594 4.18 -1.92 34.18
CA PHE A 594 3.86 -0.49 33.95
C PHE A 594 4.12 -0.09 32.48
N GLU A 595 3.59 -0.85 31.53
CA GLU A 595 3.64 -0.50 30.10
C GLU A 595 2.79 0.76 29.83
N THR A 596 3.35 1.72 29.08
CA THR A 596 2.66 2.95 28.64
C THR A 596 2.57 3.02 27.12
N ASP A 597 1.66 3.86 26.62
CA ASP A 597 1.46 4.01 25.18
C ASP A 597 2.37 5.03 24.49
N ASP A 598 3.21 5.74 25.25
CA ASP A 598 4.15 6.75 24.75
C ASP A 598 5.03 6.21 23.61
N VAL A 599 5.18 6.98 22.52
CA VAL A 599 5.91 6.58 21.30
C VAL A 599 7.39 6.23 21.53
N PHE A 600 7.97 6.78 22.60
CA PHE A 600 9.37 6.59 22.97
C PHE A 600 9.56 5.77 24.26
N PHE A 601 8.54 5.03 24.71
CA PHE A 601 8.67 4.07 25.82
C PHE A 601 9.77 3.04 25.48
N PRO A 602 10.94 3.03 26.15
CA PRO A 602 12.12 2.35 25.60
C PRO A 602 11.95 0.84 25.33
N PRO A 603 11.28 0.04 26.20
CA PRO A 603 11.05 -1.38 25.91
C PRO A 603 10.19 -1.64 24.67
N LYS A 604 9.22 -0.77 24.37
CA LYS A 604 8.35 -0.87 23.18
C LYS A 604 9.12 -0.42 21.93
N PHE A 605 9.88 0.69 22.01
CA PHE A 605 10.77 1.15 20.92
C PHE A 605 11.87 0.15 20.53
N VAL A 606 12.56 -0.50 21.48
CA VAL A 606 13.58 -1.51 21.11
C VAL A 606 12.98 -2.88 20.72
N GLY A 607 11.69 -3.12 20.98
CA GLY A 607 10.97 -4.35 20.62
C GLY A 607 11.16 -5.48 21.62
N VAL A 608 10.95 -5.15 22.90
CA VAL A 608 11.34 -5.93 24.10
C VAL A 608 10.19 -6.01 25.13
N SER A 609 9.11 -5.24 24.95
CA SER A 609 7.93 -5.24 25.83
C SER A 609 7.10 -6.53 25.73
N LYS A 610 6.25 -6.78 26.74
CA LYS A 610 5.28 -7.90 26.79
C LYS A 610 4.30 -7.93 25.61
N SER A 611 3.98 -6.76 25.05
CA SER A 611 3.20 -6.58 23.81
C SER A 611 3.96 -6.99 22.53
N GLU A 612 5.30 -6.90 22.55
CA GLU A 612 6.25 -7.24 21.46
C GLU A 612 6.74 -8.71 21.53
N ARG A 613 5.99 -9.59 22.21
CA ARG A 613 6.28 -11.03 22.35
C ARG A 613 6.53 -11.73 21.01
N ILE A 614 7.31 -12.83 21.03
CA ILE A 614 7.78 -13.58 19.85
C ILE A 614 6.65 -13.77 18.81
N SER A 615 6.80 -13.04 17.71
CA SER A 615 5.82 -12.98 16.64
C SER A 615 5.83 -14.26 15.81
N PHE A 616 4.71 -14.58 15.18
CA PHE A 616 4.66 -15.60 14.13
C PHE A 616 5.71 -15.33 13.03
N MET A 617 5.98 -14.06 12.72
CA MET A 617 6.99 -13.67 11.74
C MET A 617 8.44 -14.00 12.18
N ASP A 618 8.75 -13.96 13.48
CA ASP A 618 10.08 -14.39 13.98
C ASP A 618 10.30 -15.90 13.73
N ILE A 619 9.24 -16.72 13.91
CA ILE A 619 9.25 -18.15 13.62
C ILE A 619 9.43 -18.39 12.12
N CYS A 620 8.61 -17.72 11.30
CA CYS A 620 8.67 -17.86 9.84
C CYS A 620 10.06 -17.48 9.32
N LEU A 621 10.64 -16.37 9.78
CA LEU A 621 11.99 -15.96 9.42
C LEU A 621 13.02 -17.06 9.75
N LEU A 622 13.01 -17.59 10.98
CA LEU A 622 13.94 -18.63 11.41
C LEU A 622 13.82 -19.92 10.57
N LEU A 623 12.60 -20.44 10.38
CA LEU A 623 12.35 -21.66 9.60
C LEU A 623 12.73 -21.49 8.13
N VAL A 624 12.42 -20.33 7.55
CA VAL A 624 12.68 -20.00 6.14
C VAL A 624 14.20 -19.85 5.92
N LEU A 625 14.94 -19.24 6.85
CA LEU A 625 16.42 -19.21 6.85
C LEU A 625 17.04 -20.62 6.94
N PHE A 626 16.57 -21.47 7.86
CA PHE A 626 17.06 -22.85 7.96
C PHE A 626 16.71 -23.70 6.73
N HIS A 627 15.56 -23.45 6.08
CA HIS A 627 15.23 -24.06 4.80
C HIS A 627 16.19 -23.62 3.68
N HIS A 628 16.56 -22.34 3.60
CA HIS A 628 17.57 -21.89 2.63
C HIS A 628 18.96 -22.48 2.91
N ARG A 629 19.38 -22.54 4.18
CA ARG A 629 20.60 -23.26 4.60
C ARG A 629 20.58 -24.73 4.16
N HIS A 630 19.44 -25.42 4.29
CA HIS A 630 19.27 -26.78 3.79
C HIS A 630 19.43 -26.87 2.26
N VAL A 631 18.82 -25.95 1.49
CA VAL A 631 18.96 -25.90 0.02
C VAL A 631 20.40 -25.56 -0.41
N LEU A 632 21.10 -24.64 0.28
CA LEU A 632 22.51 -24.36 0.00
C LEU A 632 23.40 -25.57 0.29
N LYS A 633 23.13 -26.32 1.37
CA LYS A 633 23.85 -27.58 1.67
C LYS A 633 23.60 -28.66 0.61
N SER A 634 22.36 -28.85 0.14
CA SER A 634 22.04 -29.90 -0.84
C SER A 634 22.61 -29.66 -2.26
N TRP A 635 23.04 -28.44 -2.54
CA TRP A 635 23.71 -28.05 -3.80
C TRP A 635 25.24 -27.81 -3.66
N GLY A 636 25.83 -28.10 -2.49
CA GLY A 636 27.27 -27.90 -2.22
C GLY A 636 27.69 -26.45 -1.98
N LEU A 637 26.77 -25.49 -2.15
CA LEU A 637 27.00 -24.05 -2.02
C LEU A 637 27.26 -23.58 -0.57
N TRP A 638 27.09 -24.46 0.41
CA TRP A 638 27.40 -24.19 1.83
C TRP A 638 28.84 -24.59 2.23
N ALA A 639 29.64 -25.16 1.32
CA ALA A 639 31.03 -25.46 1.63
C ALA A 639 31.79 -24.16 2.00
N GLN A 640 32.42 -24.14 3.17
CA GLN A 640 33.37 -23.08 3.49
C GLN A 640 34.56 -23.22 2.52
N ALA A 641 34.92 -22.13 1.83
CA ALA A 641 36.27 -22.00 1.34
C ALA A 641 37.18 -22.09 2.57
N SER A 642 38.09 -23.07 2.60
CA SER A 642 39.00 -23.26 3.72
C SER A 642 39.80 -22.00 3.93
N PHE A 643 39.64 -21.38 5.10
CA PHE A 643 40.58 -20.35 5.55
C PHE A 643 41.99 -20.97 5.53
N PRO A 644 42.99 -20.32 4.92
CA PRO A 644 44.35 -20.84 4.97
C PRO A 644 44.81 -20.94 6.43
N GLU A 645 45.43 -22.06 6.81
CA GLU A 645 46.03 -22.24 8.13
C GLU A 645 47.28 -21.35 8.29
N SER A 646 47.08 -20.03 8.43
CA SER A 646 48.14 -19.03 8.56
C SER A 646 48.10 -18.26 9.89
N THR A 647 47.61 -18.90 10.95
CA THR A 647 47.53 -18.35 12.32
C THR A 647 48.11 -19.30 13.38
N LYS A 648 49.28 -19.90 13.09
CA LYS A 648 50.13 -20.62 14.07
C LYS A 648 51.49 -19.93 14.31
N SER A 649 51.66 -18.69 13.85
CA SER A 649 52.97 -17.98 13.79
C SER A 649 53.00 -16.61 14.49
N THR A 650 51.98 -16.25 15.28
CA THR A 650 51.86 -14.92 15.93
C THR A 650 51.63 -14.99 17.44
N GLU A 651 52.40 -15.83 18.15
CA GLU A 651 52.40 -15.90 19.63
C GLU A 651 53.70 -15.37 20.27
N LYS A 652 54.55 -14.68 19.48
CA LYS A 652 55.80 -14.06 19.97
C LYS A 652 55.97 -12.62 19.47
N LEU A 653 55.07 -11.72 19.88
CA LEU A 653 55.28 -10.26 19.78
C LEU A 653 54.35 -9.45 20.71
N ILE A 654 54.46 -9.69 22.03
CA ILE A 654 53.87 -8.83 23.08
C ILE A 654 54.93 -8.60 24.17
N VAL A 655 55.89 -7.72 23.90
CA VAL A 655 56.81 -7.10 24.87
C VAL A 655 57.09 -5.68 24.38
N THR A 656 56.94 -4.67 25.25
CA THR A 656 57.14 -3.22 24.99
C THR A 656 56.27 -2.60 23.88
N GLU A 657 55.77 -1.37 23.95
CA GLU A 657 55.83 -0.36 25.04
C GLU A 657 54.57 0.55 25.01
N SER A 658 54.36 1.35 26.04
CA SER A 658 53.16 2.20 26.20
C SER A 658 53.26 3.55 25.48
N MET A 659 52.40 3.79 24.47
CA MET A 659 52.05 5.14 24.01
C MET A 659 50.78 5.16 23.14
N SER A 660 49.94 6.19 23.30
CA SER A 660 48.73 6.50 22.51
C SER A 660 47.68 5.37 22.37
N ALA A 661 46.72 5.34 23.30
CA ALA A 661 45.50 4.54 23.18
C ALA A 661 44.72 4.82 21.87
N ILE A 662 44.76 6.07 21.36
CA ILE A 662 44.09 6.47 20.12
C ILE A 662 44.72 5.77 18.89
N LYS A 663 46.05 5.67 18.80
CA LYS A 663 46.70 4.87 17.74
C LYS A 663 46.34 3.40 17.84
N ASN A 664 46.26 2.84 19.05
CA ASN A 664 45.90 1.43 19.24
C ASN A 664 44.44 1.16 18.88
N VAL A 665 43.51 2.04 19.26
CA VAL A 665 42.11 1.99 18.80
C VAL A 665 42.02 2.12 17.29
N TRP A 666 42.79 3.02 16.66
CA TRP A 666 42.81 3.16 15.19
C TRP A 666 43.42 1.96 14.46
N LEU A 667 44.49 1.34 14.98
CA LEU A 667 45.01 0.07 14.46
C LEU A 667 44.00 -1.06 14.63
N CYS A 668 43.30 -1.12 15.75
CA CYS A 668 42.29 -2.14 16.01
C CYS A 668 41.07 -1.96 15.08
N LEU A 669 40.56 -0.73 14.93
CA LEU A 669 39.57 -0.39 13.90
C LEU A 669 40.07 -0.77 12.51
N LYS A 670 41.32 -0.43 12.15
CA LYS A 670 41.89 -0.79 10.84
C LYS A 670 41.93 -2.31 10.63
N LYS A 671 42.22 -3.10 11.67
CA LYS A 671 42.21 -4.57 11.64
C LYS A 671 40.79 -5.14 11.46
N TYR A 672 39.78 -4.57 12.11
CA TYR A 672 38.37 -4.96 11.94
C TYR A 672 37.75 -4.45 10.63
N MET A 673 38.18 -3.28 10.16
CA MET A 673 37.74 -2.70 8.89
C MET A 673 38.47 -3.30 7.68
N GLN A 674 39.62 -3.96 7.86
CA GLN A 674 40.38 -4.54 6.75
C GLN A 674 39.53 -5.52 5.91
N PRO A 675 38.83 -6.53 6.47
CA PRO A 675 37.92 -7.38 5.69
C PRO A 675 36.78 -6.63 5.00
N ILE A 676 36.30 -5.53 5.60
CA ILE A 676 35.27 -4.67 5.00
C ILE A 676 35.86 -3.90 3.81
N THR A 677 37.08 -3.36 3.93
CA THR A 677 37.76 -2.70 2.81
C THR A 677 38.15 -3.70 1.71
N GLU A 678 38.51 -4.93 2.03
CA GLU A 678 38.77 -6.00 1.06
C GLU A 678 37.49 -6.43 0.33
N PHE A 679 36.37 -6.56 1.05
CA PHE A 679 35.05 -6.79 0.45
C PHE A 679 34.66 -5.64 -0.50
N LEU A 680 34.71 -4.39 -0.02
CA LEU A 680 34.39 -3.22 -0.85
C LEU A 680 35.33 -3.10 -2.06
N VAL A 681 36.62 -3.34 -1.89
CA VAL A 681 37.58 -3.38 -3.00
C VAL A 681 37.24 -4.51 -3.98
N SER A 682 36.80 -5.69 -3.54
CA SER A 682 36.35 -6.75 -4.47
C SER A 682 35.14 -6.31 -5.30
N VAL A 683 34.17 -5.63 -4.69
CA VAL A 683 32.99 -5.04 -5.37
C VAL A 683 33.42 -3.92 -6.34
N PHE A 684 34.41 -3.09 -6.00
CA PHE A 684 34.89 -2.00 -6.85
C PHE A 684 35.89 -2.42 -7.95
N LYS A 685 36.57 -3.57 -7.82
CA LYS A 685 37.72 -3.97 -8.66
C LYS A 685 37.36 -4.86 -9.84
N GLU A 686 36.32 -5.69 -9.73
CA GLU A 686 35.96 -6.63 -10.78
C GLU A 686 35.04 -6.03 -11.87
N LYS A 687 35.63 -5.63 -13.00
CA LYS A 687 34.92 -5.39 -14.27
C LYS A 687 34.41 -6.70 -14.88
N ARG A 688 33.41 -7.34 -14.25
CA ARG A 688 32.76 -8.54 -14.79
C ARG A 688 31.65 -8.16 -15.78
N GLU A 689 31.86 -8.44 -17.07
CA GLU A 689 30.89 -8.16 -18.15
C GLU A 689 29.74 -9.18 -18.20
N THR A 690 28.98 -9.27 -17.11
CA THR A 690 27.87 -10.23 -16.92
C THR A 690 26.61 -9.88 -17.73
N ILE A 691 25.57 -10.72 -17.65
CA ILE A 691 24.33 -10.61 -18.44
C ILE A 691 23.49 -9.41 -18.01
N ASN A 692 23.86 -8.23 -18.50
CA ASN A 692 23.24 -6.98 -18.07
C ASN A 692 21.94 -6.78 -18.85
N LYS A 693 20.82 -7.13 -18.21
CA LYS A 693 19.49 -6.64 -18.58
C LYS A 693 19.32 -5.21 -18.06
N ASP A 694 18.64 -4.40 -18.84
CA ASP A 694 18.27 -3.04 -18.49
C ASP A 694 17.04 -3.07 -17.57
N VAL A 695 17.23 -2.83 -16.27
CA VAL A 695 16.19 -2.94 -15.22
C VAL A 695 15.81 -1.61 -14.57
N TYR A 696 16.38 -0.49 -15.04
CA TYR A 696 16.15 0.84 -14.46
C TYR A 696 14.66 1.24 -14.43
N LEU A 697 13.88 0.81 -15.43
CA LEU A 697 12.43 1.06 -15.47
C LEU A 697 11.71 0.57 -14.20
N TYR A 698 12.11 -0.58 -13.64
CA TYR A 698 11.48 -1.12 -12.43
C TYR A 698 11.84 -0.30 -11.17
N MET A 699 13.06 0.24 -11.10
CA MET A 699 13.46 1.16 -10.02
C MET A 699 12.68 2.47 -10.07
N PHE A 700 12.55 3.06 -11.26
CA PHE A 700 11.73 4.25 -11.47
C PHE A 700 10.26 4.02 -11.10
N ILE A 701 9.69 2.85 -11.44
CA ILE A 701 8.33 2.47 -11.05
C ILE A 701 8.19 2.38 -9.52
N CYS A 702 9.16 1.81 -8.81
CA CYS A 702 9.14 1.79 -7.34
C CYS A 702 9.15 3.21 -6.74
N ASP A 703 10.03 4.10 -7.19
CA ASP A 703 10.09 5.47 -6.66
C ASP A 703 8.89 6.33 -7.08
N PHE A 704 8.30 6.08 -8.25
CA PHE A 704 7.03 6.69 -8.68
C PHE A 704 5.87 6.26 -7.77
N PHE A 705 5.76 4.97 -7.41
CA PHE A 705 4.75 4.52 -6.45
C PHE A 705 4.97 5.10 -5.05
N ILE A 706 6.22 5.28 -4.60
CA ILE A 706 6.54 5.97 -3.34
C ILE A 706 6.08 7.43 -3.38
N PHE A 707 6.37 8.14 -4.47
CA PHE A 707 5.93 9.53 -4.66
C PHE A 707 4.39 9.65 -4.70
N ALA A 708 3.71 8.72 -5.37
CA ALA A 708 2.24 8.67 -5.40
C ALA A 708 1.63 8.32 -4.02
N ILE A 709 2.23 7.41 -3.26
CA ILE A 709 1.80 7.05 -1.90
C ILE A 709 2.00 8.23 -0.94
N LEU A 710 3.12 8.95 -1.05
CA LEU A 710 3.38 10.17 -0.28
C LEU A 710 2.29 11.21 -0.55
N PHE A 711 2.01 11.50 -1.82
CA PHE A 711 0.95 12.43 -2.22
C PHE A 711 -0.44 12.00 -1.72
N ALA A 712 -0.78 10.71 -1.84
CA ALA A 712 -2.08 10.16 -1.43
C ALA A 712 -2.24 9.95 0.09
N LYS A 713 -1.18 10.15 0.89
CA LYS A 713 -1.19 9.94 2.36
C LYS A 713 -0.56 11.09 3.15
N PHE A 714 -0.67 12.33 2.65
CA PHE A 714 -0.26 13.53 3.40
C PHE A 714 -0.91 13.60 4.80
N ASP A 715 -2.16 13.13 4.94
CA ASP A 715 -2.87 12.86 6.23
C ASP A 715 -1.98 12.20 7.31
N SER A 716 -1.05 11.32 6.90
CA SER A 716 -0.20 10.55 7.82
C SER A 716 0.92 11.37 8.45
N PHE A 717 1.10 12.63 8.04
CA PHE A 717 2.10 13.57 8.54
C PHE A 717 1.51 14.67 9.46
N VAL A 718 0.20 14.63 9.73
CA VAL A 718 -0.46 15.52 10.69
C VAL A 718 -0.43 14.87 12.08
N PRO A 719 0.18 15.49 13.11
CA PRO A 719 0.17 14.98 14.48
C PRO A 719 -1.25 14.90 15.04
N PRO A 720 -1.52 14.02 16.02
CA PRO A 720 -2.80 14.03 16.75
C PRO A 720 -2.89 15.20 17.76
N ASP A 721 -1.77 15.62 18.34
CA ASP A 721 -1.73 16.43 19.57
C ASP A 721 -2.04 17.93 19.36
N GLU A 722 -2.14 18.39 18.11
CA GLU A 722 -2.57 19.76 17.78
C GLU A 722 -4.10 19.94 17.79
N ALA A 723 -4.87 18.87 18.00
CA ALA A 723 -6.33 18.91 18.08
C ALA A 723 -6.83 18.61 19.50
N THR A 724 -7.44 19.60 20.14
CA THR A 724 -8.05 19.49 21.48
C THR A 724 -9.43 18.82 21.44
N ASP A 725 -10.11 18.86 20.29
CA ASP A 725 -11.37 18.17 20.03
C ASP A 725 -11.37 17.44 18.66
N VAL A 726 -12.25 16.46 18.53
CA VAL A 726 -12.48 15.71 17.28
C VAL A 726 -12.97 16.63 16.16
N SER A 727 -13.77 17.66 16.45
CA SER A 727 -14.17 18.65 15.44
C SER A 727 -12.99 19.49 14.95
N GLU A 728 -12.09 19.88 15.85
CA GLU A 728 -10.85 20.61 15.51
C GLU A 728 -9.92 19.75 14.65
N TYR A 729 -9.76 18.45 14.96
CA TYR A 729 -9.01 17.52 14.10
C TYR A 729 -9.59 17.45 12.67
N PHE A 730 -10.92 17.41 12.54
CA PHE A 730 -11.57 17.45 11.23
C PHE A 730 -11.40 18.81 10.53
N GLN A 731 -11.47 19.95 11.23
CA GLN A 731 -11.23 21.26 10.63
C GLN A 731 -9.77 21.49 10.22
N ILE A 732 -8.79 21.05 11.02
CA ILE A 732 -7.36 21.07 10.65
C ILE A 732 -7.16 20.25 9.37
N LYS A 733 -7.73 19.04 9.30
CA LYS A 733 -7.70 18.19 8.11
C LYS A 733 -8.38 18.85 6.90
N GLN A 734 -9.53 19.49 7.10
CA GLN A 734 -10.28 20.20 6.05
C GLN A 734 -9.57 21.46 5.56
N SER A 735 -8.74 22.10 6.40
CA SER A 735 -7.93 23.28 6.05
C SER A 735 -6.76 22.99 5.11
N ARG A 736 -6.40 21.72 4.91
CA ARG A 736 -5.33 21.22 4.01
C ARG A 736 -3.97 21.93 4.15
N LYS A 737 -3.64 22.44 5.35
CA LYS A 737 -2.33 23.05 5.62
C LYS A 737 -1.23 21.99 5.50
N PHE A 738 -0.42 22.07 4.44
CA PHE A 738 0.70 21.14 4.25
C PHE A 738 1.82 21.42 5.24
N THR A 739 2.06 20.49 6.18
CA THR A 739 3.19 20.55 7.13
C THR A 739 4.51 20.66 6.39
N LEU A 740 5.41 21.54 6.85
CA LEU A 740 6.75 21.75 6.25
C LEU A 740 7.52 20.42 6.09
N THR A 741 7.44 19.53 7.08
CA THR A 741 8.04 18.19 7.06
C THR A 741 7.57 17.35 5.87
N TYR A 742 6.28 17.36 5.55
CA TYR A 742 5.73 16.64 4.39
C TYR A 742 6.27 17.21 3.07
N VAL A 743 6.31 18.54 2.94
CA VAL A 743 6.85 19.22 1.75
C VAL A 743 8.34 18.90 1.55
N LEU A 744 9.13 18.91 2.63
CA LEU A 744 10.55 18.54 2.60
C LEU A 744 10.75 17.07 2.19
N PHE A 745 9.92 16.13 2.67
CA PHE A 745 9.98 14.73 2.25
C PHE A 745 9.66 14.58 0.75
N LEU A 746 8.66 15.30 0.24
CA LEU A 746 8.27 15.25 -1.18
C LEU A 746 9.36 15.81 -2.10
N ILE A 747 9.93 16.96 -1.75
CA ILE A 747 11.04 17.58 -2.48
C ILE A 747 12.28 16.68 -2.44
N SER A 748 12.60 16.08 -1.29
CA SER A 748 13.71 15.15 -1.12
C SER A 748 13.56 13.90 -2.01
N GLN A 749 12.39 13.26 -2.01
CA GLN A 749 12.11 12.09 -2.87
C GLN A 749 12.23 12.46 -4.36
N PHE A 750 11.77 13.63 -4.78
CA PHE A 750 11.93 14.10 -6.16
C PHE A 750 13.41 14.26 -6.54
N PHE A 751 14.23 14.92 -5.71
CA PHE A 751 15.67 15.05 -5.98
C PHE A 751 16.43 13.72 -5.95
N LEU A 752 16.02 12.75 -5.13
CA LEU A 752 16.59 11.39 -5.14
C LEU A 752 16.32 10.66 -6.46
N ILE A 753 15.13 10.83 -7.06
CA ILE A 753 14.79 10.29 -8.38
C ILE A 753 15.67 10.92 -9.47
N LEU A 754 15.84 12.24 -9.44
CA LEU A 754 16.72 12.95 -10.40
C LEU A 754 18.17 12.47 -10.27
N ALA A 755 18.71 12.40 -9.05
CA ALA A 755 20.08 11.97 -8.79
C ALA A 755 20.36 10.54 -9.31
N ASP A 756 19.43 9.61 -9.13
CA ASP A 756 19.58 8.24 -9.66
C ASP A 756 19.50 8.21 -11.20
N ARG A 757 18.68 9.07 -11.83
CA ARG A 757 18.66 9.22 -13.30
C ARG A 757 20.01 9.71 -13.83
N VAL A 758 20.65 10.66 -13.16
CA VAL A 758 22.00 11.14 -13.52
C VAL A 758 23.03 10.02 -13.44
N LEU A 759 23.04 9.27 -12.33
CA LEU A 759 23.96 8.15 -12.11
C LEU A 759 23.76 7.02 -13.13
N TYR A 760 22.50 6.72 -13.48
CA TYR A 760 22.15 5.82 -14.57
C TYR A 760 22.69 6.31 -15.90
N LEU A 761 22.35 7.52 -16.36
CA LEU A 761 22.73 8.05 -17.68
C LEU A 761 24.25 8.15 -17.86
N ARG A 762 24.98 8.66 -16.86
CA ARG A 762 26.45 8.68 -16.85
C ARG A 762 27.10 7.31 -16.60
N LYS A 763 26.31 6.24 -16.38
CA LYS A 763 26.75 4.85 -16.10
C LYS A 763 27.73 4.76 -14.92
N PHE A 764 27.63 5.67 -13.94
CA PHE A 764 28.67 5.89 -12.94
C PHE A 764 28.53 4.93 -11.74
N LEU A 765 28.91 3.66 -11.97
CA LEU A 765 28.76 2.56 -11.02
C LEU A 765 29.34 2.85 -9.61
N LYS A 766 30.48 3.54 -9.52
CA LYS A 766 31.10 3.91 -8.22
C LYS A 766 30.24 4.90 -7.45
N GLY A 767 29.72 5.93 -8.11
CA GLY A 767 28.78 6.87 -7.50
C GLY A 767 27.47 6.20 -7.11
N LYS A 768 26.97 5.26 -7.93
CA LYS A 768 25.77 4.49 -7.60
C LYS A 768 25.93 3.66 -6.32
N ILE A 769 27.08 3.04 -6.08
CA ILE A 769 27.36 2.32 -4.81
C ILE A 769 27.29 3.26 -3.61
N VAL A 770 27.95 4.43 -3.67
CA VAL A 770 27.95 5.40 -2.57
C VAL A 770 26.54 5.98 -2.35
N PHE A 771 25.83 6.31 -3.42
CA PHE A 771 24.45 6.80 -3.37
C PHE A 771 23.50 5.77 -2.74
N ASP A 772 23.59 4.49 -3.13
CA ASP A 772 22.76 3.41 -2.58
C ASP A 772 23.03 3.23 -1.07
N MET A 773 24.30 3.24 -0.64
CA MET A 773 24.65 3.16 0.79
C MET A 773 24.11 4.33 1.61
N VAL A 774 24.25 5.57 1.12
CA VAL A 774 23.71 6.76 1.78
C VAL A 774 22.18 6.72 1.81
N GLN A 775 21.54 6.29 0.71
CA GLN A 775 20.09 6.20 0.61
C GLN A 775 19.52 5.08 1.51
N ILE A 776 20.18 3.93 1.64
CA ILE A 776 19.80 2.85 2.56
C ILE A 776 19.82 3.36 4.00
N ILE A 777 20.93 3.93 4.45
CA ILE A 777 21.10 4.40 5.84
C ILE A 777 20.14 5.56 6.13
N GLY A 778 20.13 6.57 5.26
CA GLY A 778 19.27 7.75 5.39
C GLY A 778 17.79 7.39 5.41
N PHE A 779 17.35 6.44 4.59
CA PHE A 779 15.95 5.99 4.57
C PHE A 779 15.54 5.21 5.83
N HIS A 780 16.42 4.35 6.38
CA HIS A 780 16.14 3.67 7.65
C HIS A 780 16.06 4.65 8.81
N VAL A 781 16.94 5.66 8.87
CA VAL A 781 16.86 6.74 9.87
C VAL A 781 15.58 7.55 9.70
N LEU A 782 15.25 7.93 8.46
CA LEU A 782 14.07 8.73 8.11
C LEU A 782 12.75 8.03 8.49
N ILE A 783 12.65 6.73 8.29
CA ILE A 783 11.41 5.98 8.56
C ILE A 783 11.29 5.49 10.01
N PHE A 784 12.36 4.99 10.64
CA PHE A 784 12.26 4.40 11.99
C PHE A 784 12.52 5.37 13.14
N PHE A 785 13.10 6.54 12.86
CA PHE A 785 13.36 7.57 13.88
C PHE A 785 12.66 8.88 13.53
N VAL A 786 12.96 9.46 12.36
CA VAL A 786 12.49 10.83 12.03
C VAL A 786 10.97 10.90 11.86
N HIS A 787 10.34 9.92 11.21
CA HIS A 787 8.88 9.92 11.04
C HIS A 787 8.13 9.82 12.39
N PRO A 788 8.38 8.82 13.28
CA PRO A 788 7.75 8.78 14.60
C PRO A 788 7.97 10.03 15.46
N ILE A 789 9.15 10.67 15.39
CA ILE A 789 9.45 11.93 16.11
C ILE A 789 8.54 13.09 15.66
N TYR A 790 8.15 13.14 14.39
CA TYR A 790 7.31 14.23 13.86
C TYR A 790 5.81 13.93 13.84
N THR A 791 5.39 12.67 13.93
CA THR A 791 3.96 12.30 13.82
C THR A 791 3.34 11.82 15.13
N ASN A 792 4.16 11.60 16.18
CA ASN A 792 3.75 11.01 17.46
C ASN A 792 2.88 9.75 17.27
N ARG A 793 3.28 8.89 16.33
CA ARG A 793 2.65 7.59 16.03
C ARG A 793 3.71 6.51 15.83
N TYR A 794 3.43 5.30 16.31
CA TYR A 794 4.27 4.14 16.04
C TYR A 794 4.17 3.73 14.56
N PHE A 795 5.28 3.20 14.01
CA PHE A 795 5.34 2.67 12.65
C PHE A 795 4.26 1.60 12.35
N LYS A 796 3.78 0.89 13.38
CA LYS A 796 2.74 -0.15 13.27
C LYS A 796 1.32 0.41 13.09
N GLU A 797 1.06 1.62 13.55
CA GLU A 797 -0.27 2.25 13.58
C GLU A 797 -0.67 2.85 12.22
N SER A 798 0.32 3.14 11.36
CA SER A 798 0.08 3.75 10.06
C SER A 798 0.58 2.87 8.91
N LEU A 799 -0.24 2.72 7.86
CA LEU A 799 0.11 1.94 6.67
C LEU A 799 1.14 2.66 5.77
N PHE A 800 1.28 3.98 5.89
CA PHE A 800 2.16 4.79 5.04
C PHE A 800 3.65 4.40 5.17
N PRO A 801 4.25 4.32 6.37
CA PRO A 801 5.64 3.89 6.53
C PRO A 801 5.86 2.44 6.09
N GLN A 802 4.90 1.55 6.36
CA GLN A 802 4.95 0.12 6.03
C GLN A 802 5.03 -0.10 4.52
N LEU A 803 4.09 0.48 3.76
CA LEU A 803 4.07 0.37 2.29
C LEU A 803 5.30 1.04 1.67
N THR A 804 5.68 2.22 2.15
CA THR A 804 6.86 2.96 1.67
C THR A 804 8.14 2.15 1.90
N PHE A 805 8.28 1.52 3.07
CA PHE A 805 9.42 0.66 3.40
C PHE A 805 9.50 -0.58 2.50
N ILE A 806 8.38 -1.27 2.23
CA ILE A 806 8.35 -2.45 1.35
C ILE A 806 8.72 -2.09 -0.10
N ILE A 807 8.20 -0.98 -0.62
CA ILE A 807 8.48 -0.55 -1.99
C ILE A 807 9.93 -0.04 -2.13
N LYS A 808 10.46 0.72 -1.16
CA LYS A 808 11.86 1.16 -1.22
C LYS A 808 12.85 0.02 -0.98
N SER A 809 12.49 -0.96 -0.15
CA SER A 809 13.22 -2.24 -0.04
C SER A 809 13.29 -2.99 -1.36
N THR A 810 12.20 -2.98 -2.14
CA THR A 810 12.17 -3.55 -3.49
C THR A 810 13.06 -2.76 -4.46
N TYR A 811 13.04 -1.42 -4.37
CA TYR A 811 14.00 -0.56 -5.07
C TYR A 811 15.46 -0.92 -4.75
N PHE A 812 15.84 -1.06 -3.47
CA PHE A 812 17.22 -1.42 -3.07
C PHE A 812 17.63 -2.81 -3.57
N ALA A 813 16.72 -3.78 -3.62
CA ALA A 813 16.98 -5.09 -4.21
C ALA A 813 17.27 -5.05 -5.72
N ILE A 814 16.63 -4.14 -6.47
CA ILE A 814 16.89 -3.95 -7.92
C ILE A 814 18.13 -3.05 -8.13
N SER A 815 18.33 -2.05 -7.27
CA SER A 815 19.49 -1.15 -7.25
C SER A 815 20.79 -1.94 -7.05
N SER A 816 20.82 -2.82 -6.05
CA SER A 816 21.93 -3.71 -5.80
C SER A 816 22.11 -4.79 -6.88
N TYR A 817 21.05 -5.19 -7.61
CA TYR A 817 21.19 -5.97 -8.84
C TYR A 817 21.92 -5.16 -9.94
N ILE A 818 21.58 -3.89 -10.17
CA ILE A 818 22.36 -3.03 -11.08
C ILE A 818 23.82 -2.90 -10.63
N ILE A 819 24.09 -2.82 -9.32
CA ILE A 819 25.47 -2.76 -8.81
C ILE A 819 26.25 -4.06 -9.08
N ARG A 820 25.64 -5.23 -8.80
CA ARG A 820 26.25 -6.56 -8.98
C ARG A 820 26.62 -6.87 -10.43
N PHE A 821 25.73 -6.54 -11.37
CA PHE A 821 25.85 -6.91 -12.78
C PHE A 821 26.44 -5.77 -13.63
N GLY A 822 26.12 -4.52 -13.28
CA GLY A 822 26.57 -3.30 -13.96
C GLY A 822 25.58 -2.77 -15.01
N TYR A 823 25.79 -1.54 -15.47
CA TYR A 823 24.98 -0.94 -16.53
C TYR A 823 25.21 -1.64 -17.89
N PRO A 824 24.19 -1.71 -18.78
CA PRO A 824 24.35 -2.23 -20.13
C PRO A 824 25.17 -1.26 -21.00
N LYS A 825 26.12 -1.80 -21.80
CA LYS A 825 26.98 -0.98 -22.70
C LYS A 825 26.15 -0.09 -23.63
N LYS A 826 25.13 -0.66 -24.28
CA LYS A 826 24.12 0.06 -25.06
C LYS A 826 22.89 0.34 -24.17
N MET A 827 22.65 1.62 -23.87
CA MET A 827 21.31 2.11 -23.51
C MET A 827 20.44 2.12 -24.77
N VAL A 828 19.15 1.84 -24.63
CA VAL A 828 18.24 1.71 -25.77
C VAL A 828 17.06 2.66 -25.61
N GLY A 829 17.33 3.95 -25.85
CA GLY A 829 16.35 5.03 -25.94
C GLY A 829 15.26 4.97 -24.87
N ASN A 830 14.01 5.11 -25.31
CA ASN A 830 12.86 4.80 -24.48
C ASN A 830 12.67 3.28 -24.37
N ILE A 831 12.65 2.77 -23.13
CA ILE A 831 12.48 1.33 -22.84
C ILE A 831 11.10 0.83 -23.32
N LEU A 832 10.08 1.70 -23.39
CA LEU A 832 8.74 1.35 -23.88
C LEU A 832 8.69 1.13 -25.40
N GLN A 833 9.59 1.74 -26.19
CA GLN A 833 9.56 1.75 -27.66
C GLN A 833 10.47 0.67 -28.30
N LYS A 834 10.96 -0.26 -27.48
CA LYS A 834 12.26 -0.93 -27.67
C LYS A 834 12.29 -2.09 -28.68
N ASP A 835 11.34 -3.03 -28.56
CA ASP A 835 11.26 -4.26 -29.38
C ASP A 835 9.81 -4.72 -29.60
N ASN A 836 8.91 -4.48 -28.63
CA ASN A 836 7.48 -4.84 -28.73
C ASN A 836 6.66 -3.74 -29.42
N VAL A 837 5.82 -4.15 -30.37
CA VAL A 837 4.90 -3.29 -31.13
C VAL A 837 3.51 -3.94 -31.09
N GLY A 838 2.47 -3.13 -30.87
CA GLY A 838 1.07 -3.59 -30.80
C GLY A 838 0.24 -2.81 -29.78
N LEU A 839 -1.09 -2.94 -29.86
CA LEU A 839 -2.08 -2.08 -29.18
C LEU A 839 -1.82 -1.84 -27.69
N LEU A 840 -1.54 -2.88 -26.90
CA LEU A 840 -1.26 -2.73 -25.46
C LEU A 840 -0.03 -1.85 -25.18
N HIS A 841 1.01 -1.92 -26.02
CA HIS A 841 2.19 -1.08 -25.88
C HIS A 841 1.91 0.36 -26.34
N LYS A 842 1.06 0.56 -27.36
CA LYS A 842 0.54 1.89 -27.71
C LYS A 842 -0.23 2.53 -26.54
N TYR A 843 -1.16 1.82 -25.91
CA TYR A 843 -1.94 2.38 -24.79
C TYR A 843 -1.07 2.68 -23.57
N ILE A 844 -0.10 1.82 -23.22
CA ILE A 844 0.89 2.11 -22.17
C ILE A 844 1.72 3.35 -22.52
N TYR A 845 2.10 3.52 -23.80
CA TYR A 845 2.83 4.70 -24.25
C TYR A 845 1.98 5.97 -24.15
N GLN A 846 0.72 5.93 -24.57
CA GLN A 846 -0.20 7.05 -24.47
C GLN A 846 -0.45 7.44 -23.01
N LEU A 847 -0.56 6.47 -22.09
CA LEU A 847 -0.65 6.73 -20.65
C LEU A 847 0.63 7.38 -20.10
N TYR A 848 1.81 6.97 -20.55
CA TYR A 848 3.09 7.62 -20.20
C TYR A 848 3.14 9.09 -20.67
N MET A 849 2.61 9.39 -21.87
CA MET A 849 2.50 10.77 -22.38
C MET A 849 1.42 11.61 -21.69
N LEU A 850 0.49 10.99 -20.95
CA LEU A 850 -0.56 11.68 -20.21
C LEU A 850 -0.08 12.19 -18.83
N ILE A 851 1.05 11.68 -18.32
CA ILE A 851 1.63 12.12 -17.05
C ILE A 851 2.31 13.49 -17.27
N PRO A 852 1.82 14.58 -16.65
CA PRO A 852 2.33 15.93 -16.92
C PRO A 852 3.79 16.07 -16.52
N PHE A 853 4.56 16.82 -17.32
CA PHE A 853 5.99 17.10 -17.16
C PHE A 853 6.93 15.89 -17.24
N LEU A 854 6.44 14.65 -17.24
CA LEU A 854 7.29 13.46 -17.19
C LEU A 854 8.05 13.24 -18.51
N HIS A 855 7.40 13.47 -19.66
CA HIS A 855 8.06 13.37 -20.95
C HIS A 855 9.12 14.48 -21.10
N GLU A 856 8.76 15.70 -20.75
CA GLU A 856 9.55 16.92 -20.90
C GLU A 856 10.81 16.86 -20.02
N MET A 857 10.63 16.59 -18.72
CA MET A 857 11.73 16.45 -17.76
C MET A 857 12.67 15.29 -18.13
N ARG A 858 12.14 14.18 -18.65
CA ARG A 858 12.99 13.09 -19.14
C ARG A 858 13.78 13.51 -20.38
N THR A 859 13.14 14.12 -21.37
CA THR A 859 13.81 14.56 -22.61
C THR A 859 14.92 15.59 -22.31
N ILE A 860 14.69 16.50 -21.36
CA ILE A 860 15.70 17.45 -20.86
C ILE A 860 16.84 16.71 -20.13
N MET A 861 16.56 15.79 -19.20
CA MET A 861 17.62 15.02 -18.51
C MET A 861 18.43 14.16 -19.47
N ASP A 862 17.77 13.50 -20.43
CA ASP A 862 18.41 12.65 -21.43
C ASP A 862 19.31 13.50 -22.35
N TRP A 863 18.99 14.78 -22.60
CA TRP A 863 19.87 15.74 -23.28
C TRP A 863 21.06 16.18 -22.41
N ILE A 864 20.85 16.64 -21.16
CA ILE A 864 21.91 17.17 -20.28
C ILE A 864 23.00 16.13 -19.99
N TRP A 865 22.62 14.85 -19.85
CA TRP A 865 23.52 13.80 -19.36
C TRP A 865 23.98 12.79 -20.42
N THR A 866 23.56 12.95 -21.67
CA THR A 866 24.09 12.20 -22.83
C THR A 866 25.06 13.09 -23.61
N ASP A 867 26.22 12.55 -23.98
CA ASP A 867 27.19 13.26 -24.81
C ASP A 867 26.67 13.35 -26.26
N THR A 868 26.03 14.47 -26.59
CA THR A 868 25.36 14.75 -27.86
C THR A 868 25.84 16.07 -28.47
N SER A 869 25.73 16.20 -29.80
CA SER A 869 26.04 17.45 -30.53
C SER A 869 24.81 18.27 -30.88
N LEU A 870 23.60 17.76 -30.66
CA LEU A 870 22.35 18.46 -30.98
C LEU A 870 22.00 19.50 -29.91
N THR A 871 21.42 20.64 -30.32
CA THR A 871 20.81 21.59 -29.40
C THR A 871 19.55 21.02 -28.75
N LEU A 872 19.12 21.59 -27.61
CA LEU A 872 17.93 21.13 -26.89
C LEU A 872 16.66 21.12 -27.78
N GLY A 873 16.48 22.12 -28.64
CA GLY A 873 15.33 22.18 -29.56
C GLY A 873 15.37 21.11 -30.65
N GLU A 874 16.55 20.80 -31.18
CA GLU A 874 16.74 19.72 -32.15
C GLU A 874 16.56 18.34 -31.51
N TRP A 875 16.97 18.19 -30.24
CA TRP A 875 16.76 16.99 -29.44
C TRP A 875 15.27 16.74 -29.14
N PHE A 876 14.52 17.77 -28.72
CA PHE A 876 13.06 17.69 -28.57
C PHE A 876 12.38 17.31 -29.90
N ARG A 877 12.79 17.94 -31.02
CA ARG A 877 12.28 17.59 -32.36
C ARG A 877 12.60 16.14 -32.75
N HIS A 878 13.73 15.59 -32.32
CA HIS A 878 14.08 14.19 -32.54
C HIS A 878 13.17 13.22 -31.77
N GLU A 879 12.99 13.41 -30.45
CA GLU A 879 12.13 12.54 -29.63
C GLU A 879 10.64 12.65 -30.01
N ASP A 880 10.15 13.82 -30.44
CA ASP A 880 8.78 14.00 -30.96
C ASP A 880 8.55 13.23 -32.26
N ILE A 881 9.45 13.37 -33.24
CA ILE A 881 9.40 12.62 -34.50
C ILE A 881 9.48 11.12 -34.23
N TYR A 882 10.39 10.67 -33.35
CA TYR A 882 10.52 9.27 -32.97
C TYR A 882 9.25 8.73 -32.28
N THR A 883 8.63 9.53 -31.41
CA THR A 883 7.36 9.24 -30.74
C THR A 883 6.22 9.05 -31.74
N LYS A 884 6.06 9.98 -32.69
CA LYS A 884 5.02 9.92 -33.72
C LYS A 884 5.20 8.70 -34.64
N LEU A 885 6.44 8.42 -35.06
CA LEU A 885 6.78 7.24 -35.86
C LEU A 885 6.52 5.92 -35.10
N TYR A 886 6.79 5.87 -33.79
CA TYR A 886 6.47 4.70 -32.97
C TYR A 886 4.96 4.44 -32.87
N LEU A 887 4.15 5.48 -32.65
CA LEU A 887 2.70 5.37 -32.58
C LEU A 887 2.11 4.87 -33.92
N ILE A 888 2.50 5.49 -35.04
CA ILE A 888 2.08 5.07 -36.40
C ILE A 888 2.46 3.61 -36.66
N ARG A 889 3.65 3.18 -36.24
CA ARG A 889 4.09 1.78 -36.39
C ARG A 889 3.26 0.80 -35.55
N CYS A 890 2.82 1.21 -34.36
CA CYS A 890 1.93 0.39 -33.53
C CYS A 890 0.53 0.24 -34.12
N ASP A 891 0.01 1.26 -34.81
CA ASP A 891 -1.26 1.18 -35.52
C ASP A 891 -1.14 0.33 -36.79
N ALA A 892 -0.11 0.56 -37.62
CA ALA A 892 0.14 -0.25 -38.81
C ALA A 892 0.25 -1.75 -38.50
N GLN A 893 0.94 -2.13 -37.40
CA GLN A 893 1.01 -3.54 -36.98
C GLN A 893 -0.30 -4.05 -36.35
N ALA A 894 -1.16 -3.18 -35.81
CA ALA A 894 -2.49 -3.57 -35.36
C ALA A 894 -3.41 -3.88 -36.55
N ASP A 895 -3.33 -3.07 -37.61
CA ASP A 895 -4.04 -3.29 -38.87
C ASP A 895 -3.50 -4.53 -39.61
N ASP A 896 -2.17 -4.75 -39.68
CA ASP A 896 -1.57 -6.00 -40.21
C ASP A 896 -2.05 -7.25 -39.45
N ALA A 897 -2.24 -7.14 -38.13
CA ALA A 897 -2.67 -8.25 -37.27
C ALA A 897 -4.19 -8.49 -37.28
N SER A 898 -4.99 -7.57 -37.83
CA SER A 898 -6.46 -7.68 -37.92
C SER A 898 -6.98 -6.83 -39.10
N PRO A 899 -6.65 -7.24 -40.35
CA PRO A 899 -6.86 -6.39 -41.53
C PRO A 899 -8.34 -6.18 -41.82
N TYR A 900 -8.77 -4.92 -41.74
CA TYR A 900 -10.14 -4.54 -42.07
C TYR A 900 -10.37 -4.60 -43.59
N PRO A 901 -11.37 -5.37 -44.07
CA PRO A 901 -11.70 -5.42 -45.50
C PRO A 901 -12.21 -4.05 -45.99
N LYS A 902 -11.66 -3.58 -47.12
CA LYS A 902 -11.98 -2.28 -47.70
C LYS A 902 -13.49 -2.17 -48.02
N GLY A 903 -14.10 -1.05 -47.67
CA GLY A 903 -15.51 -0.75 -47.94
C GLY A 903 -16.53 -1.32 -46.95
N VAL A 904 -16.10 -2.13 -45.96
CA VAL A 904 -17.03 -2.71 -44.97
C VAL A 904 -17.36 -1.70 -43.86
N LYS A 905 -18.63 -1.65 -43.46
CA LYS A 905 -19.14 -0.75 -42.40
C LYS A 905 -18.56 -1.15 -41.03
N TYR A 906 -18.20 -0.16 -40.22
CA TYR A 906 -17.68 -0.37 -38.86
C TYR A 906 -18.76 -0.98 -37.94
N PRO A 907 -18.42 -1.94 -37.05
CA PRO A 907 -19.41 -2.63 -36.23
C PRO A 907 -20.11 -1.68 -35.25
N LEU A 908 -21.45 -1.72 -35.23
CA LEU A 908 -22.27 -0.81 -34.43
C LEU A 908 -21.97 -0.90 -32.94
N SER A 909 -21.72 -2.11 -32.40
CA SER A 909 -21.37 -2.32 -31.00
C SER A 909 -20.12 -1.53 -30.58
N ARG A 910 -19.07 -1.52 -31.41
CA ARG A 910 -17.86 -0.71 -31.16
C ARG A 910 -18.14 0.78 -31.32
N LYS A 911 -18.96 1.18 -32.29
CA LYS A 911 -19.33 2.60 -32.51
C LYS A 911 -20.11 3.16 -31.32
N TYR A 912 -21.14 2.45 -30.84
CA TYR A 912 -21.93 2.86 -29.68
C TYR A 912 -21.13 2.79 -28.37
N LEU A 913 -20.34 1.74 -28.14
CA LEU A 913 -19.54 1.63 -26.90
C LEU A 913 -18.58 2.81 -26.72
N PHE A 914 -17.76 3.13 -27.74
CA PHE A 914 -16.83 4.25 -27.64
C PHE A 914 -17.54 5.61 -27.63
N GLY A 915 -18.61 5.78 -28.42
CA GLY A 915 -19.40 7.02 -28.42
C GLY A 915 -20.09 7.30 -27.09
N PHE A 916 -20.73 6.27 -26.50
CA PHE A 916 -21.41 6.36 -25.21
C PHE A 916 -20.43 6.60 -24.05
N LEU A 917 -19.25 5.95 -24.06
CA LEU A 917 -18.22 6.21 -23.05
C LEU A 917 -17.72 7.67 -23.07
N ILE A 918 -17.50 8.24 -24.26
CA ILE A 918 -17.10 9.65 -24.40
C ILE A 918 -18.23 10.59 -23.95
N LEU A 919 -19.47 10.33 -24.39
CA LEU A 919 -20.64 11.13 -24.02
C LEU A 919 -20.90 11.10 -22.50
N SER A 920 -20.83 9.90 -21.89
CA SER A 920 -20.98 9.68 -20.46
C SER A 920 -19.90 10.41 -19.65
N LEU A 921 -18.65 10.41 -20.12
CA LEU A 921 -17.56 11.17 -19.49
C LEU A 921 -17.80 12.69 -19.57
N ILE A 922 -18.29 13.20 -20.70
CA ILE A 922 -18.66 14.62 -20.85
C ILE A 922 -19.81 15.00 -19.90
N ILE A 923 -20.86 14.17 -19.84
CA ILE A 923 -21.98 14.36 -18.90
C ILE A 923 -21.46 14.36 -17.46
N LEU A 924 -20.60 13.41 -17.08
CA LEU A 924 -20.00 13.37 -15.75
C LEU A 924 -19.19 14.64 -15.47
N CYS A 925 -18.38 15.13 -16.41
CA CYS A 925 -17.61 16.37 -16.22
C CYS A 925 -18.50 17.63 -16.03
N ILE A 926 -19.72 17.63 -16.58
CA ILE A 926 -20.69 18.73 -16.42
C ILE A 926 -21.47 18.62 -15.12
N TRP A 927 -21.93 17.42 -14.75
CA TRP A 927 -22.85 17.21 -13.62
C TRP A 927 -22.15 16.88 -12.28
N PHE A 928 -20.96 16.27 -12.31
CA PHE A 928 -20.21 15.94 -11.08
C PHE A 928 -19.81 17.16 -10.25
N PRO A 929 -19.40 18.32 -10.84
CA PRO A 929 -19.17 19.53 -10.05
C PRO A 929 -20.43 19.99 -9.29
N ILE A 930 -21.61 19.88 -9.90
CA ILE A 930 -22.89 20.25 -9.27
C ILE A 930 -23.17 19.35 -8.05
N LEU A 931 -22.91 18.04 -8.18
CA LEU A 931 -23.03 17.07 -7.09
C LEU A 931 -21.99 17.27 -5.97
N LEU A 932 -20.80 17.83 -6.28
CA LEU A 932 -19.88 18.27 -5.23
C LEU A 932 -20.41 19.50 -4.49
N PHE A 933 -21.02 20.46 -5.20
CA PHE A 933 -21.55 21.69 -4.58
C PHE A 933 -22.78 21.45 -3.70
N THR A 934 -23.54 20.36 -3.87
CA THR A 934 -24.67 20.05 -2.96
C THR A 934 -24.23 19.70 -1.54
N ASP A 935 -23.04 19.12 -1.35
CA ASP A 935 -22.54 18.70 -0.03
C ASP A 935 -21.95 19.87 0.79
N TYR A 936 -21.49 20.95 0.13
CA TYR A 936 -20.91 22.13 0.81
C TYR A 936 -21.94 23.05 1.49
N GLY A 937 -23.24 22.75 1.40
CA GLY A 937 -24.31 23.58 1.96
C GLY A 937 -24.75 23.25 3.40
N PHE A 938 -24.11 22.30 4.09
CA PHE A 938 -24.69 21.64 5.27
C PHE A 938 -23.97 21.89 6.62
N GLU A 939 -23.74 23.15 6.98
CA GLU A 939 -23.38 23.52 8.37
C GLU A 939 -24.59 23.52 9.33
N SER A 940 -25.80 23.23 8.82
CA SER A 940 -27.12 23.25 9.48
C SER A 940 -27.32 22.33 10.70
N GLY A 941 -26.24 21.73 11.23
CA GLY A 941 -26.23 20.92 12.46
C GLY A 941 -25.41 21.55 13.60
N ALA A 942 -24.67 22.65 13.35
CA ALA A 942 -23.96 23.36 14.41
C ALA A 942 -24.95 24.06 15.37
N GLN A 943 -24.67 23.99 16.67
CA GLN A 943 -25.40 24.78 17.66
C GLN A 943 -25.04 26.26 17.46
N PRO A 944 -26.00 27.21 17.45
CA PRO A 944 -25.72 28.60 17.09
C PRO A 944 -24.70 29.24 18.03
N ASP A 945 -23.69 29.89 17.46
CA ASP A 945 -22.70 30.70 18.17
C ASP A 945 -23.38 31.91 18.82
N LEU A 946 -23.98 31.78 20.01
CA LEU A 946 -24.51 32.93 20.76
C LEU A 946 -23.39 33.97 20.95
N PRO A 947 -23.66 35.28 20.78
CA PRO A 947 -22.67 36.34 20.96
C PRO A 947 -22.09 36.34 22.38
N VAL A 948 -20.83 36.79 22.49
CA VAL A 948 -20.10 36.87 23.75
C VAL A 948 -20.59 38.05 24.58
N GLU A 949 -20.71 39.21 23.92
CA GLU A 949 -21.19 40.46 24.50
C GLU A 949 -22.21 41.14 23.59
N PHE A 950 -23.24 41.73 24.18
CA PHE A 950 -24.21 42.58 23.51
C PHE A 950 -24.34 43.90 24.26
N LYS A 951 -23.99 44.99 23.59
CA LYS A 951 -23.68 46.28 24.21
C LYS A 951 -24.56 47.39 23.66
N LEU A 952 -25.25 48.09 24.56
CA LEU A 952 -26.15 49.19 24.27
C LEU A 952 -25.55 50.49 24.81
N THR A 953 -25.45 51.54 23.99
CA THR A 953 -24.91 52.84 24.41
C THR A 953 -25.71 54.02 23.87
N VAL A 954 -26.05 54.96 24.74
CA VAL A 954 -26.66 56.26 24.38
C VAL A 954 -25.68 57.37 24.71
N ARG A 955 -25.29 58.17 23.71
CA ARG A 955 -24.41 59.34 23.89
C ARG A 955 -24.95 60.58 23.18
N LEU A 956 -24.61 61.75 23.72
CA LEU A 956 -24.73 63.03 23.00
C LEU A 956 -23.45 63.18 22.18
N GLU A 957 -23.54 62.99 20.87
CA GLU A 957 -22.45 63.02 19.86
C GLU A 957 -21.00 62.82 20.38
N ALA A 958 -20.36 63.89 20.88
CA ALA A 958 -18.94 63.94 21.25
C ALA A 958 -18.65 63.68 22.75
N TYR A 959 -19.67 63.51 23.59
CA TYR A 959 -19.53 63.32 25.05
C TYR A 959 -19.51 61.83 25.45
N PRO A 960 -18.99 61.50 26.66
CA PRO A 960 -19.11 60.16 27.22
C PRO A 960 -20.56 59.67 27.26
N PRO A 961 -20.82 58.36 27.06
CA PRO A 961 -22.18 57.83 27.01
C PRO A 961 -22.94 58.08 28.30
N MET A 962 -24.12 58.70 28.17
CA MET A 962 -25.08 58.94 29.25
C MET A 962 -25.59 57.61 29.82
N TYR A 963 -25.72 56.61 28.95
CA TYR A 963 -26.09 55.26 29.31
C TYR A 963 -25.20 54.28 28.55
N ILE A 964 -24.65 53.30 29.26
CA ILE A 964 -23.88 52.18 28.73
C ILE A 964 -24.23 50.94 29.55
N GLN A 965 -24.59 49.85 28.87
CA GLN A 965 -24.85 48.55 29.49
C GLN A 965 -24.38 47.42 28.56
N ILE A 966 -23.89 46.33 29.15
CA ILE A 966 -23.41 45.14 28.45
C ILE A 966 -24.16 43.93 29.01
N VAL A 967 -24.61 43.05 28.12
CA VAL A 967 -25.26 41.76 28.41
C VAL A 967 -24.35 40.67 27.85
N HIS A 968 -23.84 39.80 28.72
CA HIS A 968 -22.94 38.71 28.31
C HIS A 968 -23.75 37.46 27.90
N LYS A 969 -23.08 36.53 27.20
CA LYS A 969 -23.65 35.26 26.69
C LYS A 969 -24.55 34.49 27.68
N THR A 970 -24.23 34.51 28.98
CA THR A 970 -24.98 33.82 30.04
C THR A 970 -26.27 34.53 30.49
N GLN A 971 -26.45 35.80 30.13
CA GLN A 971 -27.61 36.63 30.49
C GLN A 971 -28.65 36.71 29.35
N LEU A 972 -28.32 36.22 28.15
CA LEU A 972 -29.23 36.14 27.01
C LEU A 972 -30.22 34.99 27.20
N VAL A 973 -31.51 35.31 27.29
CA VAL A 973 -32.58 34.31 27.50
C VAL A 973 -33.25 34.02 26.16
N PRO A 974 -33.39 32.75 25.71
CA PRO A 974 -34.19 32.44 24.54
C PRO A 974 -35.62 32.99 24.70
N TYR A 975 -36.14 33.71 23.70
CA TYR A 975 -37.43 34.41 23.78
C TYR A 975 -38.58 33.47 24.19
N VAL A 976 -38.50 32.22 23.73
CA VAL A 976 -39.41 31.11 24.01
C VAL A 976 -39.45 30.71 25.50
N ILE A 977 -38.33 30.79 26.21
CA ILE A 977 -38.24 30.45 27.65
C ILE A 977 -38.70 31.63 28.51
N HIS A 978 -38.37 32.85 28.09
CA HIS A 978 -38.60 34.09 28.83
C HIS A 978 -40.08 34.38 29.17
N PHE A 979 -41.03 33.78 28.44
CA PHE A 979 -42.48 33.97 28.64
C PHE A 979 -43.20 32.76 29.26
N TRP A 980 -42.48 31.73 29.71
CA TRP A 980 -43.01 30.50 30.36
C TRP A 980 -44.01 29.66 29.54
N ILE A 981 -44.24 29.97 28.26
CA ILE A 981 -45.11 29.19 27.34
C ILE A 981 -44.34 28.94 26.03
N SER A 982 -43.80 27.73 25.88
CA SER A 982 -42.64 27.45 25.04
C SER A 982 -42.88 27.23 23.53
N ASP A 983 -43.97 27.76 22.97
CA ASP A 983 -44.18 27.83 21.51
C ASP A 983 -45.19 28.93 21.16
N GLU A 984 -46.28 29.04 21.93
CA GLU A 984 -47.33 30.05 21.70
C GLU A 984 -46.81 31.49 21.78
N ALA A 985 -45.77 31.78 22.56
CA ALA A 985 -45.19 33.13 22.68
C ALA A 985 -44.65 33.70 21.36
N TYR A 986 -44.13 32.85 20.45
CA TYR A 986 -43.72 33.29 19.11
C TYR A 986 -44.93 33.35 18.15
N GLY A 987 -45.92 32.49 18.35
CA GLY A 987 -47.23 32.58 17.68
C GLY A 987 -47.97 33.90 17.98
N LEU A 988 -47.93 34.37 19.24
CA LEU A 988 -48.49 35.65 19.67
C LEU A 988 -47.75 36.84 19.04
N LEU A 989 -46.42 36.79 18.93
CA LEU A 989 -45.64 37.80 18.20
C LEU A 989 -46.04 37.82 16.71
N LEU A 990 -46.17 36.66 16.07
CA LEU A 990 -46.63 36.55 14.69
C LEU A 990 -48.09 37.00 14.51
N HIS A 991 -48.93 36.88 15.55
CA HIS A 991 -50.30 37.38 15.58
C HIS A 991 -50.35 38.91 15.70
N GLN A 992 -49.48 39.50 16.54
CA GLN A 992 -49.37 40.96 16.72
C GLN A 992 -49.04 41.69 15.41
N TYR A 993 -48.24 41.08 14.52
CA TYR A 993 -47.90 41.63 13.20
C TYR A 993 -48.76 41.10 12.04
N THR A 994 -49.97 40.59 12.31
CA THR A 994 -50.89 40.09 11.26
C THR A 994 -51.23 41.13 10.18
N SER A 995 -51.28 42.41 10.53
CA SER A 995 -51.56 43.51 9.60
C SER A 995 -50.40 43.88 8.67
N SER A 996 -49.16 43.43 8.93
CA SER A 996 -47.98 43.73 8.11
C SER A 996 -47.48 42.49 7.38
N THR A 997 -47.60 42.48 6.05
CA THR A 997 -47.19 41.38 5.18
C THR A 997 -45.66 41.19 5.15
N GLU A 998 -44.90 42.28 5.29
CA GLU A 998 -43.44 42.28 5.29
C GLU A 998 -42.90 41.72 6.62
N ALA A 999 -43.36 42.28 7.75
CA ALA A 999 -43.02 41.78 9.09
C ALA A 999 -43.33 40.28 9.24
N ARG A 1000 -44.50 39.84 8.73
CA ARG A 1000 -44.92 38.43 8.78
C ARG A 1000 -44.11 37.50 7.85
N ARG A 1001 -43.52 38.02 6.77
CA ARG A 1001 -42.55 37.27 5.95
C ARG A 1001 -41.21 37.14 6.68
N LEU A 1002 -40.71 38.25 7.24
CA LEU A 1002 -39.45 38.28 7.98
C LEU A 1002 -39.47 37.35 9.20
N LEU A 1003 -40.49 37.45 10.06
CA LEU A 1003 -40.65 36.59 11.25
C LEU A 1003 -40.82 35.10 10.92
N LYS A 1004 -41.21 34.76 9.68
CA LYS A 1004 -41.27 33.37 9.20
C LYS A 1004 -39.95 32.84 8.61
N ALA A 1005 -39.02 33.72 8.26
CA ALA A 1005 -37.69 33.33 7.80
C ALA A 1005 -36.77 32.94 8.98
N PHE A 1006 -37.00 33.53 10.16
CA PHE A 1006 -36.27 33.18 11.38
C PHE A 1006 -36.90 31.99 12.11
N ASN A 1007 -36.06 31.08 12.61
CA ASN A 1007 -36.44 30.00 13.50
C ASN A 1007 -36.67 30.55 14.92
N HIS A 1008 -37.76 30.16 15.58
CA HIS A 1008 -38.11 30.61 16.94
C HIS A 1008 -36.99 30.32 17.98
N LYS A 1009 -36.13 29.33 17.73
CA LYS A 1009 -34.98 28.99 18.61
C LYS A 1009 -33.76 29.92 18.44
N LEU A 1010 -33.75 30.76 17.39
CA LEU A 1010 -32.69 31.72 17.08
C LEU A 1010 -33.05 33.16 17.49
N VAL A 1011 -34.11 33.32 18.30
CA VAL A 1011 -34.57 34.63 18.81
C VAL A 1011 -34.34 34.71 20.31
N PHE A 1012 -33.51 35.66 20.74
CA PHE A 1012 -33.10 35.85 22.12
C PHE A 1012 -33.59 37.20 22.65
N ALA A 1013 -33.99 37.23 23.92
CA ALA A 1013 -34.23 38.45 24.67
C ALA A 1013 -32.95 38.85 25.41
N ALA A 1014 -32.53 40.10 25.22
CA ALA A 1014 -31.43 40.73 25.94
C ALA A 1014 -32.00 41.65 27.05
N PRO A 1015 -31.90 41.26 28.33
CA PRO A 1015 -32.30 42.09 29.46
C PRO A 1015 -31.21 43.11 29.80
N PHE A 1016 -31.45 44.39 29.51
CA PHE A 1016 -30.58 45.50 29.88
C PHE A 1016 -31.11 46.19 31.15
N ASP A 1017 -30.25 46.34 32.16
CA ASP A 1017 -30.58 47.11 33.37
C ASP A 1017 -30.92 48.58 33.03
N PRO A 1018 -31.95 49.17 33.63
CA PRO A 1018 -32.41 50.51 33.25
C PRO A 1018 -31.46 51.61 33.74
N GLN A 1019 -30.63 51.36 34.76
CA GLN A 1019 -29.76 52.35 35.39
C GLN A 1019 -28.30 52.18 34.96
N SER A 1020 -27.68 53.28 34.54
CA SER A 1020 -26.25 53.32 34.18
C SER A 1020 -25.58 54.57 34.77
N SER A 1021 -24.28 54.48 35.08
CA SER A 1021 -23.49 55.59 35.65
C SER A 1021 -22.83 56.42 34.57
N TRP A 1022 -23.12 57.72 34.54
CA TRP A 1022 -22.53 58.64 33.57
C TRP A 1022 -21.26 59.28 34.12
N GLN A 1023 -20.12 58.93 33.51
CA GLN A 1023 -18.82 59.51 33.82
C GLN A 1023 -18.50 60.63 32.83
N ILE A 1024 -18.77 61.88 33.23
CA ILE A 1024 -18.46 63.09 32.46
C ILE A 1024 -17.58 64.02 33.31
N SER A 1025 -16.55 64.62 32.71
CA SER A 1025 -15.68 65.55 33.45
C SER A 1025 -16.39 66.89 33.73
N PRO A 1026 -16.05 67.63 34.80
CA PRO A 1026 -16.64 68.94 35.06
C PRO A 1026 -16.45 69.94 33.90
N GLU A 1027 -15.30 69.87 33.21
CA GLU A 1027 -15.05 70.67 32.01
C GLU A 1027 -16.01 70.31 30.88
N GLN A 1028 -16.15 69.02 30.56
CA GLN A 1028 -17.11 68.52 29.58
C GLN A 1028 -18.55 68.91 29.94
N ALA A 1029 -18.93 68.85 31.22
CA ALA A 1029 -20.24 69.28 31.70
C ALA A 1029 -20.48 70.79 31.46
N THR A 1030 -19.48 71.66 31.68
CA THR A 1030 -19.63 73.09 31.35
C THR A 1030 -19.68 73.38 29.84
N ASN A 1031 -18.99 72.58 29.02
CA ASN A 1031 -19.04 72.72 27.56
C ASN A 1031 -20.36 72.19 26.98
N LEU A 1032 -20.90 71.11 27.55
CA LEU A 1032 -22.24 70.61 27.25
C LEU A 1032 -23.33 71.63 27.62
N GLU A 1033 -23.22 72.31 28.77
CA GLU A 1033 -24.15 73.39 29.12
C GLU A 1033 -24.13 74.52 28.08
N LYS A 1034 -22.93 74.98 27.66
CA LYS A 1034 -22.79 76.00 26.61
C LYS A 1034 -23.49 75.53 25.33
N GLN A 1035 -23.24 74.29 24.88
CA GLN A 1035 -23.83 73.72 23.67
C GLN A 1035 -25.36 73.56 23.75
N LEU A 1036 -25.90 73.23 24.93
CA LEU A 1036 -27.34 73.16 25.16
C LEU A 1036 -28.01 74.54 25.26
N LYS A 1037 -27.33 75.55 25.81
CA LYS A 1037 -27.86 76.92 25.94
C LYS A 1037 -27.67 77.78 24.68
N CYS A 1038 -26.65 77.51 23.85
CA CYS A 1038 -26.44 78.22 22.58
C CYS A 1038 -27.59 77.98 21.59
N THR A 1039 -28.39 79.01 21.36
CA THR A 1039 -29.46 79.05 20.35
C THR A 1039 -29.51 80.46 19.76
N ASN A 1040 -28.93 80.63 18.57
CA ASN A 1040 -29.16 81.65 17.53
C ASN A 1040 -27.87 81.94 16.74
N ASN A 1041 -28.00 82.02 15.41
CA ASN A 1041 -27.07 82.61 14.43
C ASN A 1041 -25.56 82.42 14.65
N SER A 1042 -25.09 81.18 14.55
CA SER A 1042 -23.78 80.86 13.95
C SER A 1042 -24.01 79.93 12.75
N THR A 1043 -23.16 80.00 11.73
CA THR A 1043 -23.31 79.21 10.49
C THR A 1043 -22.95 77.73 10.63
N ASP A 1044 -22.37 77.33 11.75
CA ASP A 1044 -22.24 75.92 12.14
C ASP A 1044 -23.33 75.55 13.17
N PRO A 1045 -24.20 74.56 12.89
CA PRO A 1045 -25.21 74.14 13.86
C PRO A 1045 -24.54 73.35 15.00
N PRO A 1046 -24.76 73.71 16.29
CA PRO A 1046 -24.42 72.82 17.40
C PRO A 1046 -25.35 71.61 17.35
N ASN A 1047 -24.88 70.56 16.67
CA ASN A 1047 -25.68 69.41 16.25
C ASN A 1047 -25.97 68.51 17.47
N CYS A 1048 -26.91 68.90 18.32
CA CYS A 1048 -27.29 68.17 19.52
C CYS A 1048 -28.04 66.87 19.17
N GLN A 1049 -27.28 65.88 18.69
CA GLN A 1049 -27.78 64.57 18.31
C GLN A 1049 -27.56 63.55 19.42
N VAL A 1050 -28.64 62.84 19.77
CA VAL A 1050 -28.56 61.62 20.56
C VAL A 1050 -28.19 60.50 19.59
N LYS A 1051 -27.04 59.87 19.82
CA LYS A 1051 -26.56 58.71 19.05
C LYS A 1051 -26.70 57.46 19.91
N MET A 1052 -27.61 56.58 19.50
CA MET A 1052 -27.78 55.23 20.01
C MET A 1052 -26.85 54.31 19.23
N THR A 1053 -25.95 53.60 19.90
CA THR A 1053 -25.04 52.63 19.26
C THR A 1053 -25.24 51.26 19.89
N VAL A 1054 -25.47 50.25 19.06
CA VAL A 1054 -25.61 48.85 19.42
C VAL A 1054 -24.42 48.09 18.84
N THR A 1055 -23.72 47.31 19.67
CA THR A 1055 -22.61 46.44 19.27
C THR A 1055 -22.89 45.01 19.71
N VAL A 1056 -22.78 44.06 18.78
CA VAL A 1056 -22.80 42.61 19.01
C VAL A 1056 -21.38 42.10 18.79
N ASP A 1057 -20.85 41.32 19.74
CA ASP A 1057 -19.55 40.66 19.59
C ASP A 1057 -19.70 39.14 19.52
N MET A 1058 -19.00 38.50 18.57
CA MET A 1058 -19.17 37.10 18.18
C MET A 1058 -17.90 36.31 18.54
N GLN A 1059 -18.03 34.99 18.76
CA GLN A 1059 -16.90 34.16 19.24
C GLN A 1059 -15.70 34.03 18.28
N LYS A 1060 -15.80 34.56 17.05
CA LYS A 1060 -14.73 34.59 16.05
C LYS A 1060 -14.20 36.02 15.96
N GLU A 1061 -12.89 36.21 16.13
CA GLU A 1061 -12.17 37.50 16.32
C GLU A 1061 -12.27 38.55 15.18
N LYS A 1062 -13.25 38.46 14.28
CA LYS A 1062 -13.44 39.36 13.13
C LYS A 1062 -14.85 39.91 12.96
N ASP A 1063 -15.85 39.36 13.64
CA ASP A 1063 -17.27 39.61 13.34
C ASP A 1063 -17.97 40.50 14.40
N THR A 1064 -17.30 41.57 14.84
CA THR A 1064 -17.90 42.62 15.70
C THR A 1064 -18.90 43.46 14.89
N VAL A 1065 -20.20 43.23 15.06
CA VAL A 1065 -21.26 43.94 14.33
C VAL A 1065 -21.70 45.17 15.12
N THR A 1066 -21.42 46.38 14.62
CA THR A 1066 -21.82 47.66 15.26
C THR A 1066 -22.73 48.48 14.36
N ALA A 1067 -23.86 48.95 14.90
CA ALA A 1067 -24.81 49.81 14.21
C ALA A 1067 -25.14 51.06 15.04
N THR A 1068 -25.32 52.19 14.36
CA THR A 1068 -25.57 53.50 14.98
C THR A 1068 -26.85 54.12 14.42
N HIS A 1069 -27.72 54.62 15.28
CA HIS A 1069 -28.88 55.45 14.94
C HIS A 1069 -28.72 56.82 15.62
N SER A 1070 -29.14 57.90 14.95
CA SER A 1070 -28.89 59.27 15.40
C SER A 1070 -30.10 60.18 15.18
N VAL A 1071 -30.55 60.85 16.24
CA VAL A 1071 -31.73 61.74 16.23
C VAL A 1071 -31.36 63.12 16.75
N GLN A 1072 -31.77 64.16 16.03
CA GLN A 1072 -31.62 65.56 16.45
C GLN A 1072 -32.61 65.91 17.57
N LEU A 1073 -32.13 66.54 18.64
CA LEU A 1073 -33.01 67.00 19.73
C LEU A 1073 -33.83 68.23 19.30
N LEU A 1074 -35.14 68.16 19.57
CA LEU A 1074 -36.07 69.29 19.46
C LEU A 1074 -35.68 70.40 20.45
N ASN A 1075 -35.98 71.66 20.15
CA ASN A 1075 -35.66 72.78 21.05
C ASN A 1075 -36.33 72.65 22.43
N GLU A 1076 -37.52 72.04 22.48
CA GLU A 1076 -38.22 71.68 23.72
C GLU A 1076 -37.44 70.65 24.55
N THR A 1077 -36.96 69.56 23.93
CA THR A 1077 -36.18 68.54 24.65
C THR A 1077 -34.77 69.03 24.99
N LYS A 1078 -34.16 69.88 24.16
CA LYS A 1078 -32.88 70.57 24.42
C LYS A 1078 -32.96 71.47 25.66
N THR A 1079 -34.04 72.25 25.80
CA THR A 1079 -34.26 73.13 26.96
C THR A 1079 -34.68 72.35 28.21
N ALA A 1080 -35.49 71.30 28.09
CA ALA A 1080 -35.80 70.39 29.19
C ALA A 1080 -34.54 69.68 29.71
N LEU A 1081 -33.69 69.17 28.83
CA LEU A 1081 -32.40 68.55 29.15
C LEU A 1081 -31.46 69.53 29.85
N SER A 1082 -31.35 70.78 29.37
CA SER A 1082 -30.57 71.81 30.06
C SER A 1082 -31.08 72.07 31.49
N LYS A 1083 -32.39 72.08 31.71
CA LYS A 1083 -32.99 72.32 33.04
C LYS A 1083 -32.75 71.15 33.99
N ALA A 1084 -33.01 69.92 33.55
CA ALA A 1084 -32.82 68.72 34.35
C ALA A 1084 -31.35 68.46 34.72
N LEU A 1085 -30.39 68.91 33.89
CA LEU A 1085 -28.95 68.77 34.17
C LEU A 1085 -28.38 69.83 35.12
N PHE A 1086 -28.88 71.08 35.06
CA PHE A 1086 -28.19 72.23 35.67
C PHE A 1086 -29.06 73.08 36.61
N GLU A 1087 -30.40 73.01 36.52
CA GLU A 1087 -31.31 73.95 37.21
C GLU A 1087 -32.27 73.26 38.22
N ASN A 1088 -32.20 71.92 38.35
CA ASN A 1088 -32.77 71.10 39.43
C ASN A 1088 -34.23 71.42 39.80
N THR A 1089 -35.13 71.17 38.85
CA THR A 1089 -36.56 71.49 38.92
C THR A 1089 -37.43 70.40 39.57
N GLY A 1090 -36.83 69.44 40.30
CA GLY A 1090 -37.52 68.35 41.01
C GLY A 1090 -38.09 67.24 40.12
N ASN A 1091 -38.59 67.57 38.92
CA ASN A 1091 -38.86 66.60 37.87
C ASN A 1091 -37.70 66.59 36.85
N ASN A 1092 -36.98 65.47 36.78
CA ASN A 1092 -35.80 65.27 35.93
C ASN A 1092 -36.05 64.23 34.82
N THR A 1093 -37.32 63.98 34.44
CA THR A 1093 -37.69 63.06 33.34
C THR A 1093 -37.74 63.80 32.00
N ILE A 1094 -37.26 63.15 30.94
CA ILE A 1094 -37.16 63.72 29.58
C ILE A 1094 -37.54 62.65 28.56
N THR A 1095 -38.57 62.91 27.75
CA THR A 1095 -38.94 62.04 26.62
C THR A 1095 -38.12 62.40 25.38
N ILE A 1096 -37.37 61.44 24.85
CA ILE A 1096 -36.60 61.53 23.60
C ILE A 1096 -37.28 60.62 22.58
N LYS A 1097 -37.71 61.17 21.44
CA LYS A 1097 -38.55 60.47 20.47
C LYS A 1097 -37.75 59.73 19.40
N ASN A 1098 -38.27 58.60 18.92
CA ASN A 1098 -37.78 57.84 17.75
C ASN A 1098 -36.30 57.37 17.86
N VAL A 1099 -35.86 56.92 19.06
CA VAL A 1099 -34.44 56.58 19.34
C VAL A 1099 -34.18 55.10 19.63
N PHE A 1100 -35.11 54.34 20.21
CA PHE A 1100 -34.83 53.00 20.74
C PHE A 1100 -35.14 51.85 19.75
N PRO A 1101 -34.15 51.00 19.39
CA PRO A 1101 -34.36 49.82 18.56
C PRO A 1101 -34.82 48.62 19.40
N LYS A 1102 -36.04 48.12 19.16
CA LYS A 1102 -36.58 46.92 19.86
C LYS A 1102 -36.15 45.59 19.21
N PHE A 1103 -35.89 45.59 17.90
CA PHE A 1103 -35.59 44.38 17.13
C PHE A 1103 -34.25 44.54 16.37
N VAL A 1104 -33.29 43.67 16.66
CA VAL A 1104 -31.90 43.73 16.18
C VAL A 1104 -31.51 42.39 15.53
N LYS A 1105 -30.69 42.41 14.47
CA LYS A 1105 -30.15 41.24 13.76
C LYS A 1105 -28.65 41.12 14.01
N SER A 1106 -28.13 39.93 14.31
CA SER A 1106 -26.71 39.69 14.63
C SER A 1106 -25.77 39.62 13.40
N SER A 1107 -26.10 40.30 12.30
CA SER A 1107 -25.46 40.13 10.99
C SER A 1107 -25.12 41.49 10.38
N SER A 1108 -24.01 41.56 9.64
CA SER A 1108 -23.45 42.78 9.06
C SER A 1108 -24.43 43.57 8.17
N GLU A 1109 -25.33 42.89 7.48
CA GLU A 1109 -26.38 43.53 6.67
C GLU A 1109 -27.66 43.77 7.47
N HIS A 1110 -28.04 45.05 7.59
CA HIS A 1110 -29.29 45.54 8.19
C HIS A 1110 -29.54 45.09 9.64
N VAL A 1111 -28.64 45.52 10.53
CA VAL A 1111 -28.67 45.27 11.98
C VAL A 1111 -29.97 45.72 12.66
N PHE A 1112 -30.62 46.79 12.21
CA PHE A 1112 -31.91 47.26 12.74
C PHE A 1112 -33.08 46.79 11.86
N LEU A 1113 -34.00 46.01 12.42
CA LEU A 1113 -35.14 45.46 11.69
C LEU A 1113 -36.31 46.47 11.63
N SER A 1114 -36.14 47.54 10.85
CA SER A 1114 -37.14 48.61 10.69
C SER A 1114 -38.53 48.11 10.27
N GLN A 1115 -38.59 47.04 9.47
CA GLN A 1115 -39.81 46.33 9.05
C GLN A 1115 -40.66 45.81 10.24
N LEU A 1116 -40.07 45.62 11.42
CA LEU A 1116 -40.77 45.22 12.65
C LEU A 1116 -41.10 46.40 13.57
N MET A 1117 -40.63 47.61 13.27
CA MET A 1117 -40.76 48.78 14.15
C MET A 1117 -41.74 49.84 13.63
N SER A 1118 -42.17 49.77 12.36
CA SER A 1118 -43.32 50.53 11.84
C SER A 1118 -44.65 49.92 12.32
N PHE A 1119 -45.10 50.29 13.52
CA PHE A 1119 -46.29 49.69 14.16
C PHE A 1119 -47.63 50.33 13.74
N ASP A 1120 -47.63 51.59 13.27
CA ASP A 1120 -48.82 52.30 12.76
C ASP A 1120 -48.58 52.71 11.29
N SER A 1121 -49.52 52.37 10.41
CA SER A 1121 -49.43 52.59 8.96
C SER A 1121 -49.66 54.04 8.53
N LYS A 1122 -49.94 54.96 9.47
CA LYS A 1122 -50.26 56.37 9.18
C LYS A 1122 -49.12 57.37 9.42
N VAL A 1123 -48.00 56.95 10.00
CA VAL A 1123 -46.84 57.84 10.27
C VAL A 1123 -45.57 57.22 9.71
N SER A 1124 -45.22 57.59 8.47
CA SER A 1124 -44.11 57.00 7.70
C SER A 1124 -42.69 57.19 8.29
N ASN A 1125 -42.53 58.03 9.31
CA ASN A 1125 -41.23 58.54 9.75
C ASN A 1125 -40.82 58.08 11.17
N GLN A 1126 -41.62 57.23 11.84
CA GLN A 1126 -41.26 56.61 13.12
C GLN A 1126 -40.91 55.13 12.92
N HIS A 1127 -39.63 54.79 13.13
CA HIS A 1127 -39.08 53.45 12.96
C HIS A 1127 -38.37 52.94 14.23
N PHE A 1128 -38.44 53.69 15.31
CA PHE A 1128 -37.82 53.38 16.60
C PHE A 1128 -38.75 53.90 17.72
N PHE A 1129 -38.63 53.34 18.92
CA PHE A 1129 -39.50 53.70 20.04
C PHE A 1129 -39.04 54.97 20.77
N ASP A 1130 -40.00 55.63 21.42
CA ASP A 1130 -39.79 56.78 22.29
C ASP A 1130 -39.26 56.30 23.68
N VAL A 1131 -38.49 57.19 24.32
CA VAL A 1131 -37.63 56.89 25.47
C VAL A 1131 -37.75 57.96 26.55
N ASN A 1132 -38.17 57.58 27.75
CA ASN A 1132 -38.13 58.41 28.94
C ASN A 1132 -36.81 58.21 29.69
N MET A 1133 -35.96 59.23 29.68
CA MET A 1133 -34.69 59.29 30.40
C MET A 1133 -34.85 60.12 31.67
N THR A 1134 -34.56 59.53 32.83
CA THR A 1134 -34.56 60.22 34.13
C THR A 1134 -33.12 60.45 34.60
N LEU A 1135 -32.83 61.64 35.11
CA LEU A 1135 -31.49 62.03 35.54
C LEU A 1135 -31.43 62.13 37.08
N LYS A 1136 -30.54 61.34 37.69
CA LYS A 1136 -30.31 61.28 39.15
C LYS A 1136 -28.86 61.66 39.46
N PHE A 1137 -28.65 62.36 40.58
CA PHE A 1137 -27.34 62.81 41.04
C PHE A 1137 -27.05 62.26 42.44
N SER A 1138 -25.78 62.13 42.80
CA SER A 1138 -25.36 61.86 44.19
C SER A 1138 -25.96 62.91 45.14
N PRO A 1139 -26.44 62.55 46.35
CA PRO A 1139 -27.18 63.46 47.23
C PRO A 1139 -26.42 64.75 47.61
N ASP A 1140 -25.09 64.74 47.60
CA ASP A 1140 -24.26 65.91 47.88
C ASP A 1140 -24.25 66.95 46.74
N GLY A 1141 -24.63 66.55 45.52
CA GLY A 1141 -24.52 67.34 44.29
C GLY A 1141 -25.87 67.77 43.71
N LYS A 1142 -26.24 69.04 43.91
CA LYS A 1142 -27.50 69.60 43.40
C LYS A 1142 -27.56 69.85 41.88
N SER A 1143 -26.47 69.62 41.13
CA SER A 1143 -26.42 69.74 39.67
C SER A 1143 -25.21 68.96 39.10
N LEU A 1144 -25.20 68.71 37.79
CA LEU A 1144 -24.15 67.92 37.12
C LEU A 1144 -22.72 68.45 37.38
N LYS A 1145 -22.54 69.76 37.59
CA LYS A 1145 -21.23 70.38 37.86
C LYS A 1145 -20.65 70.06 39.24
N ASN A 1146 -21.52 69.76 40.21
CA ASN A 1146 -21.18 69.62 41.62
C ASN A 1146 -21.37 68.18 42.13
N ALA A 1147 -21.90 67.27 41.30
CA ALA A 1147 -22.09 65.88 41.65
C ALA A 1147 -20.83 65.05 41.39
N THR A 1148 -20.40 64.27 42.38
CA THR A 1148 -19.29 63.31 42.25
C THR A 1148 -19.64 62.13 41.35
N THR A 1149 -20.91 61.75 41.31
CA THR A 1149 -21.47 60.76 40.38
C THR A 1149 -22.85 61.18 39.90
N ALA A 1150 -23.17 60.82 38.65
CA ALA A 1150 -24.50 60.94 38.06
C ALA A 1150 -24.96 59.57 37.52
N TRP A 1151 -26.25 59.31 37.60
CA TRP A 1151 -26.88 58.12 37.01
C TRP A 1151 -27.99 58.55 36.06
N THR A 1152 -28.08 57.87 34.93
CA THR A 1152 -29.26 57.94 34.06
C THR A 1152 -30.09 56.67 34.27
N THR A 1153 -31.41 56.80 34.32
CA THR A 1153 -32.31 55.65 34.27
C THR A 1153 -33.21 55.76 33.05
N ILE A 1154 -33.14 54.77 32.16
CA ILE A 1154 -33.88 54.73 30.90
C ILE A 1154 -35.11 53.82 31.06
N HIS A 1155 -36.24 54.29 30.55
CA HIS A 1155 -37.47 53.54 30.34
C HIS A 1155 -37.99 53.82 28.93
N SER A 1156 -38.61 52.85 28.26
CA SER A 1156 -39.36 53.10 27.01
C SER A 1156 -40.84 53.05 27.32
N ASP A 1157 -41.68 53.81 26.61
CA ASP A 1157 -43.13 53.90 26.91
C ASP A 1157 -43.84 52.53 26.94
N TYR A 1158 -43.29 51.53 26.24
CA TYR A 1158 -43.78 50.15 26.25
C TYR A 1158 -43.65 49.45 27.62
N SER A 1159 -42.78 49.91 28.53
CA SER A 1159 -42.56 49.26 29.84
C SER A 1159 -43.71 49.46 30.83
N ASN A 1160 -44.65 50.37 30.59
CA ASN A 1160 -45.81 50.56 31.49
C ASN A 1160 -46.82 49.40 31.44
N MET A 1161 -46.76 48.52 30.44
CA MET A 1161 -47.71 47.41 30.27
C MET A 1161 -47.29 46.10 30.95
N SER A 1162 -46.08 46.05 31.51
CA SER A 1162 -45.57 44.92 32.29
C SER A 1162 -44.77 45.43 33.48
N GLN A 1163 -44.98 44.90 34.69
CA GLN A 1163 -44.28 45.33 35.92
C GLN A 1163 -42.80 44.88 35.95
N LYS A 1164 -42.02 45.29 34.94
CA LYS A 1164 -40.64 44.87 34.72
C LYS A 1164 -39.66 46.01 34.95
N THR A 1165 -38.63 45.73 35.72
CA THR A 1165 -37.56 46.68 36.09
C THR A 1165 -36.40 46.69 35.08
N VAL A 1166 -36.64 46.32 33.81
CA VAL A 1166 -35.61 45.96 32.82
C VAL A 1166 -36.01 46.44 31.42
N ILE A 1167 -35.04 46.84 30.60
CA ILE A 1167 -35.21 47.19 29.20
C ILE A 1167 -34.95 45.94 28.34
N GLU A 1168 -35.82 45.62 27.39
CA GLU A 1168 -35.71 44.39 26.58
C GLU A 1168 -35.51 44.70 25.10
N ILE A 1169 -34.45 44.15 24.52
CA ILE A 1169 -34.21 44.11 23.06
C ILE A 1169 -34.28 42.66 22.59
N LEU A 1170 -34.90 42.43 21.43
CA LEU A 1170 -34.99 41.12 20.80
C LEU A 1170 -33.93 41.00 19.69
N LEU A 1171 -33.01 40.04 19.88
CA LEU A 1171 -31.92 39.72 18.97
C LEU A 1171 -32.30 38.51 18.11
N PHE A 1172 -32.27 38.68 16.79
CA PHE A 1172 -32.44 37.63 15.80
C PHE A 1172 -31.06 37.18 15.30
N GLN A 1173 -30.74 35.92 15.55
CA GLN A 1173 -29.62 35.23 14.94
C GLN A 1173 -30.06 34.58 13.62
N PHE A 1174 -29.15 34.54 12.64
CA PHE A 1174 -29.32 33.90 11.34
C PHE A 1174 -28.36 32.72 11.25
#